data_AF-A0A1W9J698-F1
#
_entry.id   AF-A0A1W9J698-F1
#
_cell.length_a   1.000
_cell.length_b   1.000
_cell.length_c   1.000
_cell.angle_alpha   90.00
_cell.angle_beta   90.00
_cell.angle_gamma   90.00
#
_symmetry.space_group_name_H-M   'P 1'
#
loop_
_entity.id
_entity.type
_entity.pdbx_description
1 polymer ?
#
loop_
_entity_poly.entity_id
_entity_poly.type
_entity_poly.pdbx_seq_one_letter_code
_entity_poly.pdbx_strand_id
1 'polypeptide(L)'
;MSIENAPYTYDLIVIGRGTSAAIYLNTLRTYHADTLRAELPPLGILVIGKDDPWAGDRGYQKGRYIENINQAKQLFEHGTGPKASMLTKPVDRLGWAELNESIIQEVSRNNVLDAEVTSVKKDISNTNDPAYLLETLGKGTYRSKKVVIATGAGIEKTEREYHHVPDEVASFRKTNDFNNRYVMDLDQFQNGLQDSKTGRNKAVGVIGPAAGTDAIMEAATRGYKKTDVYWFIARDGKPGVKLTWDVKASGIKPTFTADEAGQDRPKGCVVRYQTMKISSGSSKRVAVTTDGKNIFQMDYLVYSVGQRGGGVTRSVKNNNGNIEHVAFVKGDIKLEPIYDVNQRFGEMDEVGSSGAWQHVVGLQLEGSTATEGITLVGSAAMQAGRGVTHNYLDSEYETLIKKTGEITTEFKKVADKKFPELYDVGAKKFTGMQSDKFLGKTDEVYGTKKKTYITALMTEINTGINAVIGKLDDTEVSIKLTHAKQCQRLADELCHTFILRVKAARYYKMMENSSAKSSAPDQMLSTGLKRTLPETVSDNRLIGGIQRNIAAVNQHHNIQHIRTLQGINFLEDQQTLALYIAVHYPNIEAKRANELVAEIVKSRKGELRGFSEIQISDWDARLEEEDRKGRTALGYAYNTYFKQ
;
A
#
# COMPACT_ATOMS: atom_id res chain seq x y z
N MET A 1 26.86 -30.19 4.63
CA MET A 1 27.57 -29.22 3.78
C MET A 1 28.01 -28.08 4.67
N SER A 2 29.32 -27.86 4.78
CA SER A 2 29.93 -26.82 5.59
C SER A 2 29.59 -25.43 5.03
N ILE A 3 29.31 -24.49 5.95
CA ILE A 3 29.00 -23.08 5.67
C ILE A 3 30.33 -22.33 5.48
N GLU A 4 31.17 -22.77 4.56
CA GLU A 4 32.41 -22.06 4.24
C GLU A 4 32.27 -21.41 2.86
N ASN A 5 32.27 -20.07 2.90
CA ASN A 5 32.28 -19.11 1.79
C ASN A 5 30.91 -18.77 1.19
N ALA A 6 30.08 -18.01 1.92
CA ALA A 6 29.18 -17.06 1.25
C ALA A 6 30.08 -15.98 0.62
N PRO A 7 30.25 -15.92 -0.71
CA PRO A 7 31.41 -15.28 -1.33
C PRO A 7 31.38 -13.75 -1.28
N TYR A 8 30.23 -13.12 -0.99
CA TYR A 8 30.08 -11.67 -0.93
C TYR A 8 29.06 -11.25 0.14
N THR A 9 29.43 -10.25 0.94
CA THR A 9 28.49 -9.53 1.82
C THR A 9 27.98 -8.31 1.07
N TYR A 10 26.68 -8.29 0.80
CA TYR A 10 25.97 -7.16 0.21
C TYR A 10 25.47 -6.22 1.30
N ASP A 11 25.35 -4.93 0.98
CA ASP A 11 24.69 -3.98 1.86
C ASP A 11 23.17 -4.23 1.85
N LEU A 12 22.64 -4.54 0.68
CA LEU A 12 21.22 -4.76 0.43
C LEU A 12 21.02 -5.92 -0.54
N ILE A 13 20.15 -6.86 -0.16
CA ILE A 13 19.55 -7.80 -1.10
C ILE A 13 18.05 -7.52 -1.21
N VAL A 14 17.56 -7.34 -2.44
CA VAL A 14 16.14 -7.26 -2.76
C VAL A 14 15.68 -8.58 -3.36
N ILE A 15 14.64 -9.20 -2.79
CA ILE A 15 14.05 -10.45 -3.28
C ILE A 15 12.79 -10.14 -4.07
N GLY A 16 12.83 -10.37 -5.38
CA GLY A 16 11.77 -10.08 -6.35
C GLY A 16 12.23 -9.07 -7.41
N ARG A 17 11.71 -9.21 -8.64
CA ARG A 17 12.02 -8.33 -9.79
C ARG A 17 10.79 -7.61 -10.37
N GLY A 18 9.67 -7.61 -9.65
CA GLY A 18 8.45 -6.92 -10.06
C GLY A 18 8.38 -5.45 -9.62
N THR A 19 7.24 -4.81 -9.91
CA THR A 19 6.92 -3.41 -9.56
C THR A 19 7.39 -2.98 -8.17
N SER A 20 7.10 -3.76 -7.11
CA SER A 20 7.48 -3.40 -5.74
C SER A 20 8.99 -3.25 -5.52
N ALA A 21 9.80 -4.09 -6.19
CA ALA A 21 11.26 -4.05 -6.12
C ALA A 21 11.80 -2.83 -6.88
N ALA A 22 11.29 -2.61 -8.10
CA ALA A 22 11.64 -1.47 -8.92
C ALA A 22 11.35 -0.15 -8.20
N ILE A 23 10.18 0.00 -7.57
CA ILE A 23 9.84 1.24 -6.87
C ILE A 23 10.68 1.46 -5.62
N TYR A 24 10.94 0.37 -4.87
CA TYR A 24 11.85 0.42 -3.74
C TYR A 24 13.23 0.95 -4.13
N LEU A 25 13.82 0.39 -5.19
CA LEU A 25 15.13 0.77 -5.71
C LEU A 25 15.12 2.17 -6.33
N ASN A 26 14.09 2.52 -7.10
CA ASN A 26 13.94 3.85 -7.68
C ASN A 26 13.95 4.95 -6.62
N THR A 27 13.37 4.68 -5.46
CA THR A 27 13.33 5.66 -4.38
C THR A 27 14.67 5.78 -3.67
N LEU A 28 15.38 4.66 -3.45
CA LEU A 28 16.75 4.73 -2.96
C LEU A 28 17.61 5.59 -3.90
N ARG A 29 17.44 5.42 -5.22
CA ARG A 29 18.10 6.27 -6.22
C ARG A 29 17.74 7.75 -6.04
N THR A 30 16.45 8.10 -5.95
CA THR A 30 16.00 9.49 -5.84
C THR A 30 16.44 10.15 -4.53
N TYR A 31 16.29 9.47 -3.39
CA TYR A 31 16.69 9.99 -2.07
C TYR A 31 18.19 10.35 -2.03
N HIS A 32 18.98 9.63 -2.80
CA HIS A 32 20.41 9.82 -2.83
C HIS A 32 20.89 10.53 -4.11
N ALA A 33 20.03 11.00 -5.01
CA ALA A 33 20.45 11.57 -6.30
C ALA A 33 21.37 12.81 -6.15
N ASP A 34 21.20 13.56 -5.06
CA ASP A 34 22.06 14.71 -4.72
C ASP A 34 23.37 14.32 -4.00
N THR A 35 23.45 13.12 -3.40
CA THR A 35 24.61 12.63 -2.61
C THR A 35 25.41 11.51 -3.30
N LEU A 36 24.79 10.68 -4.15
CA LEU A 36 25.38 9.52 -4.83
C LEU A 36 26.23 9.87 -6.05
N ARG A 37 26.14 11.11 -6.55
CA ARG A 37 26.90 11.48 -7.76
C ARG A 37 28.38 11.74 -7.52
N ALA A 38 28.86 11.84 -6.27
CA ALA A 38 30.25 12.22 -6.04
C ALA A 38 31.04 11.39 -5.01
N GLU A 39 30.48 10.92 -3.87
CA GLU A 39 31.36 10.53 -2.73
C GLU A 39 31.04 9.25 -1.96
N LEU A 40 29.90 8.59 -2.15
CA LEU A 40 29.62 7.32 -1.46
C LEU A 40 30.09 6.12 -2.29
N PRO A 41 30.77 5.12 -1.69
CA PRO A 41 31.05 3.87 -2.39
C PRO A 41 29.73 3.27 -2.90
N PRO A 42 29.76 2.57 -4.04
CA PRO A 42 28.57 1.93 -4.59
C PRO A 42 27.93 1.06 -3.51
N LEU A 43 26.65 1.27 -3.20
CA LEU A 43 25.91 0.31 -2.38
C LEU A 43 26.03 -1.06 -3.06
N GLY A 44 26.50 -2.06 -2.34
CA GLY A 44 26.52 -3.44 -2.79
C GLY A 44 25.08 -3.96 -2.82
N ILE A 45 24.35 -3.66 -3.89
CA ILE A 45 22.96 -4.10 -4.09
C ILE A 45 22.98 -5.35 -4.95
N LEU A 46 22.29 -6.39 -4.51
CA LEU A 46 21.97 -7.57 -5.32
C LEU A 46 20.45 -7.76 -5.37
N VAL A 47 19.91 -7.98 -6.57
CA VAL A 47 18.48 -8.27 -6.75
C VAL A 47 18.33 -9.73 -7.15
N ILE A 48 17.55 -10.50 -6.39
CA ILE A 48 17.36 -11.94 -6.62
C ILE A 48 15.90 -12.22 -6.92
N GLY A 49 15.60 -12.86 -8.05
CA GLY A 49 14.26 -13.30 -8.37
C GLY A 49 14.11 -13.72 -9.83
N LYS A 50 13.02 -14.42 -10.13
CA LYS A 50 12.57 -14.65 -11.51
C LYS A 50 12.05 -13.35 -12.13
N ASP A 51 11.92 -13.35 -13.45
CA ASP A 51 11.42 -12.21 -14.24
C ASP A 51 10.08 -11.67 -13.71
N ASP A 52 9.82 -10.39 -14.02
CA ASP A 52 8.56 -9.73 -13.68
C ASP A 52 7.38 -10.51 -14.30
N PRO A 53 6.35 -10.91 -13.52
CA PRO A 53 5.16 -11.56 -14.07
C PRO A 53 4.46 -10.79 -15.20
N TRP A 54 4.64 -9.47 -15.26
CA TRP A 54 4.13 -8.62 -16.34
C TRP A 54 4.92 -8.78 -17.66
N ALA A 55 6.14 -9.32 -17.63
CA ALA A 55 7.00 -9.53 -18.82
C ALA A 55 6.52 -10.66 -19.75
N GLY A 56 5.35 -11.25 -19.51
CA GLY A 56 4.70 -12.21 -20.41
C GLY A 56 4.18 -13.46 -19.74
N ASP A 57 4.60 -13.77 -18.52
CA ASP A 57 4.15 -14.95 -17.76
C ASP A 57 2.63 -14.96 -17.54
N ARG A 58 2.05 -13.78 -17.25
CA ARG A 58 0.60 -13.58 -17.15
C ARG A 58 -0.09 -13.40 -18.51
N GLY A 59 0.65 -13.53 -19.60
CA GLY A 59 0.23 -13.34 -20.98
C GLY A 59 0.31 -11.88 -21.46
N TYR A 60 0.33 -11.73 -22.79
CA TYR A 60 0.23 -10.44 -23.48
C TYR A 60 -0.36 -10.65 -24.88
N GLN A 61 -1.28 -9.79 -25.29
CA GLN A 61 -1.80 -9.77 -26.66
C GLN A 61 -2.31 -8.38 -27.01
N LYS A 62 -1.73 -7.76 -28.03
CA LYS A 62 -2.18 -6.47 -28.56
C LYS A 62 -3.64 -6.53 -29.01
N GLY A 63 -4.40 -5.48 -28.72
CA GLY A 63 -5.83 -5.36 -29.02
C GLY A 63 -6.75 -6.07 -28.02
N ARG A 64 -6.26 -6.45 -26.84
CA ARG A 64 -7.01 -7.21 -25.81
C ARG A 64 -6.89 -6.54 -24.44
N TYR A 65 -7.77 -6.91 -23.50
CA TYR A 65 -7.73 -6.36 -22.13
C TYR A 65 -6.42 -6.72 -21.41
N ILE A 66 -5.82 -7.86 -21.74
CA ILE A 66 -4.51 -8.25 -21.21
C ILE A 66 -3.33 -7.34 -21.66
N GLU A 67 -3.49 -6.56 -22.74
CA GLU A 67 -2.45 -5.66 -23.26
C GLU A 67 -2.00 -4.63 -22.22
N ASN A 68 -2.95 -4.11 -21.44
CA ASN A 68 -2.67 -3.05 -20.50
C ASN A 68 -2.97 -3.47 -19.06
N ILE A 69 -2.29 -2.83 -18.13
CA ILE A 69 -2.53 -2.97 -16.70
C ILE A 69 -2.99 -1.63 -16.12
N ASN A 70 -3.78 -1.72 -15.06
CA ASN A 70 -4.25 -0.57 -14.31
C ASN A 70 -3.21 -0.17 -13.26
N GLN A 71 -2.05 0.29 -13.72
CA GLN A 71 -0.97 0.85 -12.90
C GLN A 71 -0.75 2.31 -13.28
N ALA A 72 -0.42 3.15 -12.30
CA ALA A 72 -0.11 4.55 -12.55
C ALA A 72 1.39 4.71 -12.86
N LYS A 73 1.76 5.39 -13.96
CA LYS A 73 3.18 5.74 -14.20
C LYS A 73 3.79 6.60 -13.09
N GLN A 74 2.93 7.29 -12.34
CA GLN A 74 3.27 8.03 -11.12
C GLN A 74 4.20 7.27 -10.17
N LEU A 75 4.08 5.94 -10.09
CA LEU A 75 4.87 5.11 -9.17
C LEU A 75 6.39 5.17 -9.42
N PHE A 76 6.82 5.60 -10.60
CA PHE A 76 8.23 5.75 -10.97
C PHE A 76 8.67 7.19 -11.20
N GLU A 77 7.74 8.06 -11.57
CA GLU A 77 8.00 9.44 -11.98
C GLU A 77 7.69 10.45 -10.86
N HIS A 78 7.81 10.05 -9.60
CA HIS A 78 7.62 10.93 -8.44
C HIS A 78 8.58 12.13 -8.50
N GLY A 79 8.11 13.26 -9.04
CA GLY A 79 8.88 14.51 -9.11
C GLY A 79 9.94 14.60 -10.22
N THR A 80 9.96 13.68 -11.20
CA THR A 80 10.96 13.69 -12.29
C THR A 80 10.36 13.83 -13.68
N GLY A 81 9.06 13.57 -13.84
CA GLY A 81 8.31 13.83 -15.06
C GLY A 81 7.83 15.29 -15.14
N PRO A 82 7.65 15.85 -16.35
CA PRO A 82 7.20 17.24 -16.53
C PRO A 82 5.73 17.47 -16.16
N LYS A 83 4.97 16.42 -15.82
CA LYS A 83 3.56 16.45 -15.47
C LYS A 83 3.26 15.38 -14.42
N ALA A 84 2.48 15.69 -13.39
CA ALA A 84 1.92 14.64 -12.54
C ALA A 84 1.12 13.68 -13.44
N SER A 85 1.43 12.36 -13.41
CA SER A 85 0.81 11.35 -14.28
C SER A 85 -0.66 11.12 -13.90
N MET A 86 -1.49 12.11 -14.16
CA MET A 86 -2.90 12.11 -13.91
C MET A 86 -3.66 11.39 -15.05
N LEU A 87 -3.00 10.62 -15.91
CA LEU A 87 -3.62 10.14 -17.14
C LEU A 87 -4.60 8.99 -16.89
N THR A 88 -5.80 9.09 -17.46
CA THR A 88 -6.84 8.05 -17.51
C THR A 88 -6.46 6.83 -18.37
N LYS A 89 -5.31 6.90 -19.06
CA LYS A 89 -4.84 5.87 -19.97
C LYS A 89 -4.14 4.77 -19.16
N PRO A 90 -4.51 3.50 -19.35
CA PRO A 90 -3.78 2.38 -18.74
C PRO A 90 -2.36 2.30 -19.33
N VAL A 91 -1.47 1.57 -18.67
CA VAL A 91 -0.11 1.38 -19.17
C VAL A 91 0.01 0.05 -19.91
N ASP A 92 0.74 0.05 -21.03
CA ASP A 92 1.09 -1.19 -21.73
C ASP A 92 1.87 -2.09 -20.77
N ARG A 93 1.45 -3.35 -20.71
CA ARG A 93 1.98 -4.34 -19.76
C ARG A 93 3.45 -4.66 -20.00
N LEU A 94 3.88 -4.79 -21.25
CA LEU A 94 5.28 -5.07 -21.58
C LEU A 94 6.15 -3.85 -21.34
N GLY A 95 5.70 -2.67 -21.78
CA GLY A 95 6.38 -1.41 -21.50
C GLY A 95 6.52 -1.14 -19.99
N TRP A 96 5.56 -1.59 -19.18
CA TRP A 96 5.68 -1.55 -17.72
C TRP A 96 6.75 -2.50 -17.18
N ALA A 97 6.79 -3.74 -17.67
CA ALA A 97 7.80 -4.71 -17.26
C ALA A 97 9.23 -4.27 -17.66
N GLU A 98 9.38 -3.72 -18.88
CA GLU A 98 10.64 -3.14 -19.37
C GLU A 98 11.09 -1.96 -18.49
N LEU A 99 10.16 -1.10 -18.06
CA LEU A 99 10.45 -0.01 -17.13
C LEU A 99 10.95 -0.55 -15.79
N ASN A 100 10.27 -1.54 -15.20
CA ASN A 100 10.67 -2.16 -13.95
C ASN A 100 12.09 -2.74 -14.04
N GLU A 101 12.35 -3.49 -15.12
CA GLU A 101 13.66 -4.10 -15.37
C GLU A 101 14.75 -3.03 -15.51
N SER A 102 14.52 -1.98 -16.30
CA SER A 102 15.49 -0.92 -16.52
C SER A 102 15.93 -0.24 -15.21
N ILE A 103 14.97 0.06 -14.33
CA ILE A 103 15.23 0.67 -13.01
C ILE A 103 16.03 -0.29 -12.13
N ILE A 104 15.63 -1.57 -12.08
CA ILE A 104 16.33 -2.59 -11.30
C ILE A 104 17.78 -2.71 -11.77
N GLN A 105 17.99 -2.83 -13.08
CA GLN A 105 19.32 -2.97 -13.69
C GLN A 105 20.18 -1.73 -13.45
N GLU A 106 19.62 -0.53 -13.60
CA GLU A 106 20.33 0.73 -13.36
C GLU A 106 20.80 0.84 -11.89
N VAL A 107 19.88 0.70 -10.94
CA VAL A 107 20.18 0.89 -9.51
C VAL A 107 21.08 -0.21 -8.95
N SER A 108 20.90 -1.45 -9.39
CA SER A 108 21.75 -2.58 -8.99
C SER A 108 23.05 -2.69 -9.80
N ARG A 109 23.25 -1.84 -10.81
CA ARG A 109 24.39 -1.90 -11.76
C ARG A 109 24.52 -3.28 -12.41
N ASN A 110 23.40 -3.81 -12.88
CA ASN A 110 23.25 -5.15 -13.46
C ASN A 110 23.57 -6.31 -12.51
N ASN A 111 23.66 -6.08 -11.19
CA ASN A 111 23.84 -7.13 -10.22
C ASN A 111 22.49 -7.80 -9.89
N VAL A 112 22.00 -8.56 -10.87
CA VAL A 112 20.71 -9.25 -10.84
C VAL A 112 20.96 -10.75 -10.98
N LEU A 113 20.35 -11.53 -10.10
CA LEU A 113 20.42 -12.98 -10.10
C LEU A 113 19.04 -13.58 -10.37
N ASP A 114 18.91 -14.24 -11.52
CA ASP A 114 17.76 -15.11 -11.79
C ASP A 114 17.88 -16.39 -10.96
N ALA A 115 17.23 -16.36 -9.79
CA ALA A 115 17.15 -17.47 -8.87
C ALA A 115 15.92 -17.36 -7.97
N GLU A 116 15.49 -18.50 -7.45
CA GLU A 116 14.51 -18.54 -6.37
C GLU A 116 15.22 -18.59 -5.02
N VAL A 117 14.82 -17.72 -4.09
CA VAL A 117 15.29 -17.76 -2.69
C VAL A 117 14.51 -18.82 -1.93
N THR A 118 15.23 -19.78 -1.35
CA THR A 118 14.66 -20.92 -0.60
C THR A 118 14.69 -20.71 0.91
N SER A 119 15.61 -19.89 1.39
CA SER A 119 15.82 -19.63 2.82
C SER A 119 16.40 -18.24 3.07
N VAL A 120 15.93 -17.54 4.10
CA VAL A 120 16.51 -16.32 4.66
C VAL A 120 16.59 -16.53 6.18
N LYS A 121 17.79 -16.50 6.75
CA LYS A 121 18.00 -16.72 8.18
C LYS A 121 19.04 -15.75 8.73
N LYS A 122 18.93 -15.38 10.00
CA LYS A 122 19.96 -14.57 10.67
C LYS A 122 21.27 -15.37 10.73
N ASP A 123 22.37 -14.73 10.39
CA ASP A 123 23.70 -15.28 10.51
C ASP A 123 24.13 -15.23 11.98
N ILE A 124 24.10 -16.38 12.65
CA ILE A 124 24.52 -16.51 14.05
C ILE A 124 26.01 -16.80 14.20
N SER A 125 26.73 -17.00 13.09
CA SER A 125 28.15 -17.36 13.13
C SER A 125 29.07 -16.17 13.41
N ASN A 126 28.59 -14.95 13.17
CA ASN A 126 29.35 -13.71 13.40
C ASN A 126 28.50 -12.69 14.15
N THR A 127 28.70 -12.59 15.47
CA THR A 127 27.95 -11.67 16.34
C THR A 127 28.35 -10.21 16.19
N ASN A 128 29.50 -9.92 15.59
CA ASN A 128 30.06 -8.56 15.47
C ASN A 128 29.62 -7.84 14.19
N ASP A 129 29.05 -8.56 13.23
CA ASP A 129 28.53 -8.04 11.96
C ASP A 129 27.22 -8.78 11.63
N PRO A 130 26.10 -8.41 12.28
CA PRO A 130 24.84 -9.12 12.14
C PRO A 130 24.33 -9.05 10.70
N ALA A 131 24.35 -10.19 10.02
CA ALA A 131 23.89 -10.31 8.64
C ALA A 131 22.78 -11.36 8.52
N TYR A 132 22.18 -11.45 7.35
CA TYR A 132 21.26 -12.49 6.93
C TYR A 132 21.93 -13.35 5.86
N LEU A 133 21.76 -14.67 5.97
CA LEU A 133 22.13 -15.65 4.96
C LEU A 133 20.92 -15.98 4.11
N LEU A 134 21.07 -15.83 2.80
CA LEU A 134 20.05 -16.16 1.81
C LEU A 134 20.53 -17.36 0.99
N GLU A 135 19.76 -18.45 1.03
CA GLU A 135 20.01 -19.62 0.22
C GLU A 135 19.14 -19.55 -1.03
N THR A 136 19.72 -19.89 -2.17
CA THR A 136 19.03 -19.89 -3.46
C THR A 136 18.96 -21.29 -4.03
N LEU A 137 17.94 -21.56 -4.85
CA LEU A 137 17.83 -22.82 -5.57
C LEU A 137 18.90 -22.90 -6.66
N GLY A 138 19.94 -23.69 -6.42
CA GLY A 138 20.98 -24.01 -7.41
C GLY A 138 22.00 -22.90 -7.71
N LYS A 139 21.97 -21.76 -7.00
CA LYS A 139 22.88 -20.62 -7.23
C LYS A 139 23.71 -20.22 -6.00
N GLY A 140 23.65 -20.99 -4.91
CA GLY A 140 24.47 -20.81 -3.72
C GLY A 140 23.86 -19.96 -2.60
N THR A 141 24.73 -19.49 -1.70
CA THR A 141 24.36 -18.73 -0.50
C THR A 141 24.97 -17.33 -0.54
N TYR A 142 24.17 -16.33 -0.17
CA TYR A 142 24.51 -14.91 -0.20
C TYR A 142 24.34 -14.30 1.20
N ARG A 143 25.12 -13.27 1.52
CA ARG A 143 25.09 -12.59 2.83
C ARG A 143 24.68 -11.14 2.66
N SER A 144 23.81 -10.62 3.51
CA SER A 144 23.42 -9.20 3.47
C SER A 144 23.05 -8.62 4.83
N LYS A 145 23.35 -7.34 5.06
CA LYS A 145 22.91 -6.60 6.27
C LYS A 145 21.42 -6.27 6.20
N LYS A 146 20.95 -5.83 5.03
CA LYS A 146 19.55 -5.53 4.75
C LYS A 146 18.96 -6.52 3.76
N VAL A 147 17.76 -7.01 4.06
CA VAL A 147 16.96 -7.80 3.10
C VAL A 147 15.62 -7.12 2.89
N VAL A 148 15.23 -6.92 1.64
CA VAL A 148 13.92 -6.38 1.25
C VAL A 148 13.16 -7.45 0.47
N ILE A 149 12.02 -7.86 1.01
CA ILE A 149 11.16 -8.88 0.43
C ILE A 149 10.07 -8.17 -0.38
N ALA A 150 10.18 -8.29 -1.70
CA ALA A 150 9.29 -7.71 -2.71
C ALA A 150 8.72 -8.82 -3.63
N THR A 151 8.46 -10.00 -3.07
CA THR A 151 8.09 -11.25 -3.77
C THR A 151 6.68 -11.27 -4.38
N GLY A 152 5.95 -10.17 -4.32
CA GLY A 152 4.57 -10.13 -4.80
C GLY A 152 3.60 -10.88 -3.88
N ALA A 153 2.43 -11.21 -4.42
CA ALA A 153 1.39 -11.93 -3.67
C ALA A 153 1.62 -13.46 -3.67
N GLY A 154 2.70 -13.92 -4.31
CA GLY A 154 3.09 -15.31 -4.42
C GLY A 154 2.40 -16.07 -5.54
N ILE A 155 2.81 -17.34 -5.70
CA ILE A 155 2.29 -18.31 -6.66
C ILE A 155 1.67 -19.45 -5.86
N GLU A 156 0.47 -19.93 -6.20
CA GLU A 156 -0.18 -20.93 -5.36
C GLU A 156 0.20 -22.38 -5.70
N LYS A 157 0.26 -22.79 -6.98
CA LYS A 157 0.42 -24.24 -7.28
C LYS A 157 1.43 -24.66 -8.35
N THR A 158 1.77 -23.87 -9.38
CA THR A 158 2.72 -24.30 -10.44
C THR A 158 3.32 -23.11 -11.22
N GLU A 159 4.20 -23.37 -12.20
CA GLU A 159 4.77 -22.39 -13.15
C GLU A 159 3.73 -21.49 -13.84
N ARG A 160 2.44 -21.87 -13.88
CA ARG A 160 1.39 -21.06 -14.53
C ARG A 160 0.08 -20.93 -13.75
N GLU A 161 -0.05 -21.52 -12.55
CA GLU A 161 -1.22 -21.33 -11.68
C GLU A 161 -0.87 -20.39 -10.54
N TYR A 162 -1.23 -19.13 -10.71
CA TYR A 162 -0.93 -18.09 -9.72
C TYR A 162 -2.06 -17.89 -8.71
N HIS A 163 -3.28 -18.29 -9.05
CA HIS A 163 -4.49 -18.03 -8.26
C HIS A 163 -4.86 -19.18 -7.33
N HIS A 164 -5.60 -18.82 -6.29
CA HIS A 164 -6.22 -19.77 -5.40
C HIS A 164 -7.20 -20.66 -6.12
N VAL A 165 -7.12 -21.96 -5.84
CA VAL A 165 -8.05 -22.94 -6.37
C VAL A 165 -9.23 -23.00 -5.39
N PRO A 166 -10.43 -22.50 -5.75
CA PRO A 166 -11.62 -22.62 -4.90
C PRO A 166 -11.94 -24.07 -4.59
N ASP A 167 -12.58 -24.33 -3.45
CA ASP A 167 -12.96 -25.68 -3.02
C ASP A 167 -13.84 -26.41 -4.05
N GLU A 168 -14.70 -25.67 -4.76
CA GLU A 168 -15.55 -26.23 -5.82
C GLU A 168 -14.71 -26.73 -7.00
N VAL A 169 -13.67 -25.98 -7.39
CA VAL A 169 -12.74 -26.35 -8.46
C VAL A 169 -11.86 -27.51 -7.99
N ALA A 170 -11.34 -27.45 -6.77
CA ALA A 170 -10.53 -28.50 -6.18
C ALA A 170 -11.31 -29.83 -6.10
N SER A 171 -12.60 -29.77 -5.75
CA SER A 171 -13.47 -30.94 -5.70
C SER A 171 -13.71 -31.55 -7.08
N PHE A 172 -13.92 -30.73 -8.11
CA PHE A 172 -14.07 -31.22 -9.49
C PHE A 172 -12.76 -31.82 -10.02
N ARG A 173 -11.61 -31.22 -9.72
CA ARG A 173 -10.30 -31.77 -10.13
C ARG A 173 -10.01 -33.16 -9.58
N LYS A 174 -10.61 -33.54 -8.43
CA LYS A 174 -10.45 -34.88 -7.83
C LYS A 174 -11.21 -35.98 -8.56
N THR A 175 -12.13 -35.66 -9.48
CA THR A 175 -12.97 -36.66 -10.15
C THR A 175 -12.28 -37.40 -11.30
N ASN A 176 -11.03 -37.02 -11.65
CA ASN A 176 -10.32 -37.48 -12.86
C ASN A 176 -11.09 -37.26 -14.18
N ASP A 177 -12.09 -36.36 -14.17
CA ASP A 177 -12.87 -36.02 -15.35
C ASP A 177 -11.99 -35.33 -16.40
N PHE A 178 -12.08 -35.77 -17.66
CA PHE A 178 -11.33 -35.21 -18.79
C PHE A 178 -11.61 -33.71 -19.00
N ASN A 179 -12.82 -33.25 -18.66
CA ASN A 179 -13.22 -31.85 -18.80
C ASN A 179 -12.54 -30.92 -17.78
N ASN A 180 -11.83 -31.47 -16.78
CA ASN A 180 -11.02 -30.67 -15.85
C ASN A 180 -10.01 -29.76 -16.57
N ARG A 181 -9.53 -30.14 -17.77
CA ARG A 181 -8.60 -29.31 -18.56
C ARG A 181 -9.19 -27.97 -19.01
N TYR A 182 -10.52 -27.83 -19.03
CA TYR A 182 -11.21 -26.59 -19.41
C TYR A 182 -11.55 -25.69 -18.21
N VAL A 183 -11.14 -26.11 -17.00
CA VAL A 183 -11.20 -25.30 -15.78
C VAL A 183 -9.81 -24.75 -15.48
N MET A 184 -9.64 -23.45 -15.72
CA MET A 184 -8.34 -22.78 -15.75
C MET A 184 -8.33 -21.55 -14.85
N ASP A 185 -7.15 -21.13 -14.39
CA ASP A 185 -7.04 -19.87 -13.66
C ASP A 185 -7.08 -18.66 -14.61
N LEU A 186 -7.20 -17.46 -14.05
CA LEU A 186 -7.23 -16.20 -14.81
C LEU A 186 -6.04 -16.07 -15.77
N ASP A 187 -4.82 -16.38 -15.32
CA ASP A 187 -3.61 -16.15 -16.13
C ASP A 187 -3.52 -17.18 -17.27
N GLN A 188 -3.98 -18.41 -17.04
CA GLN A 188 -4.14 -19.42 -18.10
C GLN A 188 -5.20 -19.01 -19.14
N PHE A 189 -6.34 -18.47 -18.69
CA PHE A 189 -7.34 -17.92 -19.59
C PHE A 189 -6.76 -16.77 -20.40
N GLN A 190 -6.08 -15.83 -19.75
CA GLN A 190 -5.37 -14.70 -20.35
C GLN A 190 -4.32 -15.14 -21.40
N ASN A 191 -3.58 -16.22 -21.14
CA ASN A 191 -2.66 -16.83 -22.12
C ASN A 191 -3.37 -17.60 -23.26
N GLY A 192 -4.68 -17.80 -23.17
CA GLY A 192 -5.47 -18.41 -24.22
C GLY A 192 -5.38 -19.93 -24.27
N LEU A 193 -5.14 -20.57 -23.12
CA LEU A 193 -5.08 -22.04 -23.04
C LEU A 193 -6.39 -22.69 -23.51
N GLN A 194 -6.31 -23.92 -24.02
CA GLN A 194 -7.45 -24.70 -24.51
C GLN A 194 -8.29 -23.98 -25.59
N ASP A 195 -7.63 -23.19 -26.44
CA ASP A 195 -8.24 -22.39 -27.51
C ASP A 195 -9.20 -21.30 -27.01
N SER A 196 -9.01 -20.82 -25.77
CA SER A 196 -9.84 -19.76 -25.19
C SER A 196 -9.57 -18.36 -25.78
N LYS A 197 -8.64 -18.24 -26.75
CA LYS A 197 -8.27 -16.97 -27.41
C LYS A 197 -9.41 -16.28 -28.17
N THR A 198 -10.46 -17.01 -28.53
CA THR A 198 -11.62 -16.49 -29.29
C THR A 198 -12.94 -16.89 -28.65
N GLY A 199 -13.84 -15.91 -28.50
CA GLY A 199 -15.14 -16.09 -27.85
C GLY A 199 -16.33 -16.34 -28.77
N ARG A 200 -16.12 -16.31 -30.10
CA ARG A 200 -17.22 -16.44 -31.06
C ARG A 200 -17.91 -17.80 -30.90
N ASN A 201 -19.21 -17.79 -30.61
CA ASN A 201 -20.06 -18.97 -30.36
C ASN A 201 -19.66 -19.82 -29.15
N LYS A 202 -18.87 -19.27 -28.23
CA LYS A 202 -18.46 -19.94 -27.00
C LYS A 202 -19.06 -19.25 -25.78
N ALA A 203 -19.25 -20.03 -24.72
CA ALA A 203 -19.67 -19.55 -23.42
C ALA A 203 -18.54 -19.69 -22.39
N VAL A 204 -18.46 -18.75 -21.46
CA VAL A 204 -17.44 -18.75 -20.39
C VAL A 204 -18.08 -18.45 -19.04
N GLY A 205 -17.72 -19.27 -18.04
CA GLY A 205 -17.99 -18.99 -16.63
C GLY A 205 -16.78 -18.37 -15.97
N VAL A 206 -16.99 -17.42 -15.06
CA VAL A 206 -15.94 -16.78 -14.26
C VAL A 206 -16.34 -16.84 -12.79
N ILE A 207 -15.46 -17.36 -11.93
CA ILE A 207 -15.65 -17.43 -10.47
C ILE A 207 -14.76 -16.38 -9.81
N GLY A 208 -15.36 -15.48 -9.02
CA GLY A 208 -14.64 -14.54 -8.15
C GLY A 208 -15.00 -13.07 -8.41
N PRO A 209 -15.21 -12.25 -7.38
CA PRO A 209 -15.72 -10.88 -7.53
C PRO A 209 -14.70 -9.84 -8.00
N ALA A 210 -13.45 -9.91 -7.53
CA ALA A 210 -12.45 -8.86 -7.75
C ALA A 210 -11.66 -9.10 -9.04
N ALA A 211 -10.69 -10.02 -9.02
CA ALA A 211 -9.89 -10.38 -10.18
C ALA A 211 -10.70 -11.03 -11.31
N GLY A 212 -11.94 -11.47 -11.02
CA GLY A 212 -12.86 -11.93 -12.06
C GLY A 212 -13.25 -10.86 -13.05
N THR A 213 -13.17 -9.59 -12.67
CA THR A 213 -13.44 -8.50 -13.59
C THR A 213 -12.45 -8.49 -14.76
N ASP A 214 -11.18 -8.84 -14.53
CA ASP A 214 -10.18 -8.93 -15.59
C ASP A 214 -10.49 -10.08 -16.57
N ALA A 215 -10.96 -11.23 -16.07
CA ALA A 215 -11.43 -12.33 -16.93
C ALA A 215 -12.67 -11.91 -17.75
N ILE A 216 -13.59 -11.17 -17.14
CA ILE A 216 -14.82 -10.71 -17.80
C ILE A 216 -14.51 -9.71 -18.90
N MET A 217 -13.63 -8.75 -18.64
CA MET A 217 -13.23 -7.77 -19.65
C MET A 217 -12.33 -8.37 -20.72
N GLU A 218 -11.49 -9.34 -20.37
CA GLU A 218 -10.77 -10.15 -21.37
C GLU A 218 -11.75 -10.92 -22.26
N ALA A 219 -12.81 -11.53 -21.71
CA ALA A 219 -13.86 -12.17 -22.50
C ALA A 219 -14.58 -11.16 -23.43
N ALA A 220 -14.87 -9.95 -22.95
CA ALA A 220 -15.47 -8.89 -23.75
C ALA A 220 -14.58 -8.52 -24.95
N THR A 221 -13.27 -8.38 -24.73
CA THR A 221 -12.33 -8.06 -25.81
C THR A 221 -12.06 -9.23 -26.74
N ARG A 222 -12.27 -10.49 -26.31
CA ARG A 222 -12.17 -11.71 -27.14
C ARG A 222 -13.39 -12.01 -28.01
N GLY A 223 -14.45 -11.20 -27.92
CA GLY A 223 -15.63 -11.35 -28.76
C GLY A 223 -16.70 -12.29 -28.19
N TYR A 224 -16.66 -12.62 -26.90
CA TYR A 224 -17.77 -13.30 -26.24
C TYR A 224 -19.00 -12.38 -26.23
N LYS A 225 -20.20 -12.94 -26.42
CA LYS A 225 -21.43 -12.16 -26.25
C LYS A 225 -21.75 -12.04 -24.76
N LYS A 226 -22.27 -10.89 -24.32
CA LYS A 226 -22.68 -10.65 -22.93
C LYS A 226 -23.59 -11.76 -22.38
N THR A 227 -24.49 -12.30 -23.20
CA THR A 227 -25.42 -13.38 -22.82
C THR A 227 -24.73 -14.71 -22.53
N ASP A 228 -23.55 -14.94 -23.09
CA ASP A 228 -22.77 -16.19 -23.04
C ASP A 228 -21.66 -16.12 -21.98
N VAL A 229 -21.63 -15.05 -21.20
CA VAL A 229 -20.71 -14.85 -20.07
C VAL A 229 -21.50 -15.01 -18.78
N TYR A 230 -21.01 -15.87 -17.88
CA TYR A 230 -21.60 -16.13 -16.57
C TYR A 230 -20.59 -15.75 -15.48
N TRP A 231 -20.87 -14.67 -14.75
CA TRP A 231 -19.99 -14.22 -13.66
C TRP A 231 -20.55 -14.65 -12.32
N PHE A 232 -20.01 -15.73 -11.76
CA PHE A 232 -20.43 -16.29 -10.49
C PHE A 232 -19.85 -15.48 -9.33
N ILE A 233 -20.73 -14.83 -8.59
CA ILE A 233 -20.41 -14.03 -7.40
C ILE A 233 -21.29 -14.51 -6.24
N ALA A 234 -20.68 -14.72 -5.07
CA ALA A 234 -21.43 -15.06 -3.86
C ALA A 234 -22.53 -14.03 -3.58
N ARG A 235 -23.62 -14.45 -2.93
CA ARG A 235 -24.84 -13.64 -2.71
C ARG A 235 -24.57 -12.20 -2.25
N ASP A 236 -23.65 -12.02 -1.30
CA ASP A 236 -23.33 -10.71 -0.71
C ASP A 236 -22.06 -10.06 -1.30
N GLY A 237 -21.45 -10.70 -2.30
CA GLY A 237 -20.28 -10.18 -2.99
C GLY A 237 -20.63 -8.96 -3.85
N LYS A 238 -19.64 -8.12 -4.18
CA LYS A 238 -19.83 -7.00 -5.12
C LYS A 238 -18.94 -7.22 -6.34
N PRO A 239 -19.45 -7.02 -7.57
CA PRO A 239 -18.62 -7.03 -8.78
C PRO A 239 -17.49 -5.99 -8.68
N GLY A 240 -16.28 -6.36 -9.08
CA GLY A 240 -15.10 -5.49 -9.08
C GLY A 240 -15.08 -4.44 -10.19
N VAL A 241 -16.22 -4.06 -10.77
CA VAL A 241 -16.31 -3.19 -11.97
C VAL A 241 -15.64 -1.83 -11.81
N LYS A 242 -15.64 -1.28 -10.59
CA LYS A 242 -14.96 -0.01 -10.28
C LYS A 242 -13.45 -0.07 -10.49
N LEU A 243 -12.85 -1.26 -10.45
CA LEU A 243 -11.40 -1.49 -10.56
C LEU A 243 -10.95 -1.69 -12.02
N THR A 244 -11.86 -1.70 -12.99
CA THR A 244 -11.51 -1.86 -14.41
C THR A 244 -10.87 -0.60 -14.98
N TRP A 245 -10.28 -0.70 -16.16
CA TRP A 245 -9.90 0.44 -16.99
C TRP A 245 -10.74 0.43 -18.29
N ASP A 246 -10.87 1.60 -18.95
CA ASP A 246 -11.66 1.69 -20.18
C ASP A 246 -10.79 1.29 -21.37
N VAL A 247 -11.07 0.09 -21.87
CA VAL A 247 -10.41 -0.47 -23.07
C VAL A 247 -10.49 0.42 -24.30
N LYS A 248 -11.51 1.26 -24.41
CA LYS A 248 -11.67 2.18 -25.54
C LYS A 248 -10.59 3.25 -25.57
N ALA A 249 -10.04 3.65 -24.41
CA ALA A 249 -8.95 4.61 -24.32
C ALA A 249 -7.67 4.11 -25.03
N SER A 250 -7.53 2.79 -25.17
CA SER A 250 -6.44 2.13 -25.91
C SER A 250 -6.86 1.68 -27.32
N GLY A 251 -8.00 2.18 -27.83
CA GLY A 251 -8.51 1.83 -29.17
C GLY A 251 -9.11 0.42 -29.27
N ILE A 252 -9.28 -0.29 -28.15
CA ILE A 252 -9.83 -1.65 -28.12
C ILE A 252 -11.36 -1.57 -28.08
N LYS A 253 -12.02 -2.40 -28.90
CA LYS A 253 -13.49 -2.45 -29.00
C LYS A 253 -14.04 -3.69 -28.29
N PRO A 254 -14.56 -3.57 -27.04
CA PRO A 254 -15.17 -4.69 -26.34
C PRO A 254 -16.60 -4.94 -26.85
N THR A 255 -17.11 -6.16 -26.68
CA THR A 255 -18.51 -6.49 -27.00
C THR A 255 -19.52 -6.00 -25.97
N PHE A 256 -19.07 -5.66 -24.76
CA PHE A 256 -19.85 -5.07 -23.67
C PHE A 256 -18.93 -4.32 -22.71
N THR A 257 -19.48 -3.40 -21.93
CA THR A 257 -18.75 -2.60 -20.93
C THR A 257 -18.69 -3.28 -19.57
N ALA A 258 -17.79 -2.81 -18.69
CA ALA A 258 -17.70 -3.28 -17.31
C ALA A 258 -19.01 -3.05 -16.54
N ASP A 259 -19.63 -1.88 -16.71
CA ASP A 259 -20.90 -1.53 -16.06
C ASP A 259 -22.06 -2.42 -16.50
N GLU A 260 -22.12 -2.77 -17.78
CA GLU A 260 -23.08 -3.76 -18.27
C GLU A 260 -22.81 -5.14 -17.70
N ALA A 261 -21.54 -5.55 -17.61
CA ALA A 261 -21.17 -6.85 -17.09
C ALA A 261 -21.47 -6.99 -15.59
N GLY A 262 -21.31 -5.91 -14.81
CA GLY A 262 -21.54 -5.88 -13.37
C GLY A 262 -23.00 -5.94 -12.93
N GLN A 263 -23.95 -5.89 -13.86
CA GLN A 263 -25.37 -6.05 -13.54
C GLN A 263 -25.72 -7.53 -13.34
N ASP A 264 -26.67 -7.77 -12.43
CA ASP A 264 -27.26 -9.10 -12.26
C ASP A 264 -28.03 -9.52 -13.53
N ARG A 265 -28.05 -10.84 -13.78
CA ARG A 265 -28.88 -11.38 -14.87
C ARG A 265 -30.36 -11.05 -14.64
N PRO A 266 -31.14 -10.80 -15.73
CA PRO A 266 -30.77 -10.96 -17.14
C PRO A 266 -30.09 -9.74 -17.79
N LYS A 267 -29.88 -8.64 -17.06
CA LYS A 267 -29.39 -7.37 -17.64
C LYS A 267 -27.87 -7.36 -17.88
N GLY A 268 -27.11 -8.05 -17.03
CA GLY A 268 -25.66 -8.21 -17.14
C GLY A 268 -25.19 -9.65 -17.10
N CYS A 269 -23.97 -9.87 -16.60
CA CYS A 269 -23.31 -11.17 -16.56
C CYS A 269 -23.42 -11.85 -15.18
N VAL A 270 -23.77 -11.11 -14.12
CA VAL A 270 -23.64 -11.60 -12.74
C VAL A 270 -24.69 -12.63 -12.39
N VAL A 271 -24.22 -13.79 -11.94
CA VAL A 271 -25.00 -14.89 -11.38
C VAL A 271 -24.68 -14.99 -9.89
N ARG A 272 -25.70 -14.73 -9.07
CA ARG A 272 -25.59 -14.84 -7.61
C ARG A 272 -25.73 -16.29 -7.18
N TYR A 273 -24.90 -16.71 -6.23
CA TYR A 273 -24.97 -18.06 -5.65
C TYR A 273 -24.78 -18.05 -4.14
N GLN A 274 -25.43 -19.00 -3.45
CA GLN A 274 -25.10 -19.39 -2.08
C GLN A 274 -24.27 -20.67 -2.07
N THR A 275 -24.63 -21.60 -2.94
CA THR A 275 -23.92 -22.87 -3.13
C THR A 275 -23.62 -23.08 -4.60
N MET A 276 -22.48 -23.71 -4.88
CA MET A 276 -22.02 -23.96 -6.24
C MET A 276 -21.41 -25.36 -6.33
N LYS A 277 -21.71 -26.06 -7.43
CA LYS A 277 -21.08 -27.34 -7.78
C LYS A 277 -20.65 -27.30 -9.24
N ILE A 278 -19.45 -27.79 -9.51
CA ILE A 278 -18.90 -27.92 -10.86
C ILE A 278 -18.97 -29.38 -11.29
N SER A 279 -19.36 -29.59 -12.55
CA SER A 279 -19.41 -30.92 -13.18
C SER A 279 -19.11 -30.82 -14.67
N SER A 280 -19.03 -31.97 -15.34
CA SER A 280 -19.14 -32.02 -16.80
C SER A 280 -20.48 -31.50 -17.27
N GLY A 281 -20.48 -30.78 -18.40
CA GLY A 281 -21.71 -30.35 -19.07
C GLY A 281 -22.29 -31.42 -19.99
N SER A 282 -23.59 -31.32 -20.28
CA SER A 282 -24.29 -32.22 -21.19
C SER A 282 -24.33 -31.71 -22.63
N SER A 283 -24.29 -30.39 -22.83
CA SER A 283 -24.26 -29.71 -24.14
C SER A 283 -23.01 -28.85 -24.36
N LYS A 284 -22.27 -28.55 -23.28
CA LYS A 284 -20.98 -27.88 -23.29
C LYS A 284 -19.98 -28.65 -22.43
N ARG A 285 -18.73 -28.19 -22.39
CA ARG A 285 -17.61 -28.88 -21.70
C ARG A 285 -17.77 -28.89 -20.18
N VAL A 286 -18.20 -27.79 -19.59
CA VAL A 286 -18.32 -27.62 -18.13
C VAL A 286 -19.74 -27.17 -17.79
N ALA A 287 -20.26 -27.65 -16.66
CA ALA A 287 -21.49 -27.17 -16.06
C ALA A 287 -21.25 -26.66 -14.63
N VAL A 288 -21.96 -25.58 -14.29
CA VAL A 288 -22.04 -25.03 -12.94
C VAL A 288 -23.49 -25.08 -12.49
N THR A 289 -23.73 -25.79 -11.40
CA THR A 289 -25.04 -25.83 -10.74
C THR A 289 -25.01 -24.90 -9.53
N THR A 290 -25.88 -23.89 -9.51
CA THR A 290 -26.05 -22.99 -8.36
C THR A 290 -27.35 -23.28 -7.62
N ASP A 291 -27.28 -23.24 -6.30
CA ASP A 291 -28.43 -23.36 -5.39
C ASP A 291 -29.31 -24.59 -5.67
N GLY A 292 -28.67 -25.66 -6.17
CA GLY A 292 -29.27 -26.96 -6.49
C GLY A 292 -30.28 -26.96 -7.65
N LYS A 293 -30.50 -25.83 -8.34
CA LYS A 293 -31.60 -25.71 -9.33
C LYS A 293 -31.20 -25.07 -10.65
N ASN A 294 -30.25 -24.13 -10.66
CA ASN A 294 -29.86 -23.43 -11.88
C ASN A 294 -28.62 -24.08 -12.48
N ILE A 295 -28.71 -24.57 -13.72
CA ILE A 295 -27.59 -25.20 -14.42
C ILE A 295 -27.13 -24.27 -15.55
N PHE A 296 -25.87 -23.86 -15.49
CA PHE A 296 -25.21 -23.06 -16.51
C PHE A 296 -24.19 -23.94 -17.22
N GLN A 297 -24.18 -23.91 -18.55
CA GLN A 297 -23.28 -24.74 -19.36
C GLN A 297 -22.35 -23.85 -20.19
N MET A 298 -21.05 -24.16 -20.17
CA MET A 298 -20.00 -23.31 -20.73
C MET A 298 -18.85 -24.11 -21.34
N ASP A 299 -18.14 -23.48 -22.28
CA ASP A 299 -16.97 -24.08 -22.92
C ASP A 299 -15.73 -24.01 -22.04
N TYR A 300 -15.66 -23.00 -21.17
CA TYR A 300 -14.56 -22.76 -20.23
C TYR A 300 -15.08 -22.26 -18.89
N LEU A 301 -14.41 -22.65 -17.81
CA LEU A 301 -14.64 -22.10 -16.49
C LEU A 301 -13.32 -21.50 -15.98
N VAL A 302 -13.35 -20.22 -15.66
CA VAL A 302 -12.20 -19.45 -15.19
C VAL A 302 -12.37 -19.18 -13.71
N TYR A 303 -11.39 -19.54 -12.88
CA TYR A 303 -11.36 -19.10 -11.48
C TYR A 303 -10.35 -17.98 -11.27
N SER A 304 -10.79 -16.97 -10.51
CA SER A 304 -10.11 -15.69 -10.36
C SER A 304 -10.22 -15.18 -8.92
N VAL A 305 -10.04 -16.10 -7.97
CA VAL A 305 -10.25 -15.86 -6.53
C VAL A 305 -8.94 -15.41 -5.83
N GLY A 306 -8.26 -14.42 -6.42
CA GLY A 306 -7.01 -13.87 -5.86
C GLY A 306 -5.89 -14.91 -5.70
N GLN A 307 -4.78 -14.52 -5.10
CA GLN A 307 -3.59 -15.37 -4.92
C GLN A 307 -3.36 -15.63 -3.42
N ARG A 308 -2.92 -16.84 -3.05
CA ARG A 308 -2.45 -17.19 -1.70
C ARG A 308 -1.06 -17.84 -1.82
N GLY A 309 -0.12 -17.43 -0.97
CA GLY A 309 1.22 -18.04 -0.93
C GLY A 309 2.40 -17.12 -1.25
N GLY A 310 2.36 -15.86 -0.81
CA GLY A 310 3.47 -14.90 -0.91
C GLY A 310 3.85 -14.30 0.44
N GLY A 311 4.61 -13.20 0.42
CA GLY A 311 5.15 -12.61 1.64
C GLY A 311 6.40 -13.34 2.10
N VAL A 312 6.33 -14.02 3.25
CA VAL A 312 7.44 -14.80 3.84
C VAL A 312 7.35 -16.31 3.54
N THR A 313 6.35 -16.73 2.77
CA THR A 313 6.14 -18.13 2.38
C THR A 313 6.33 -18.33 0.89
N ARG A 314 6.66 -19.56 0.51
CA ARG A 314 6.73 -20.04 -0.87
C ARG A 314 5.92 -21.32 -1.02
N SER A 315 5.46 -21.61 -2.22
CA SER A 315 4.71 -22.82 -2.51
C SER A 315 5.66 -23.91 -3.01
N VAL A 316 5.66 -25.07 -2.36
CA VAL A 316 6.48 -26.23 -2.75
C VAL A 316 5.59 -27.44 -2.95
N LYS A 317 5.98 -28.30 -3.87
CA LYS A 317 5.34 -29.60 -4.08
C LYS A 317 5.94 -30.61 -3.13
N ASN A 318 5.12 -31.19 -2.27
CA ASN A 318 5.54 -32.27 -1.37
C ASN A 318 5.63 -33.62 -2.10
N ASN A 319 6.12 -34.65 -1.41
CA ASN A 319 6.35 -35.99 -1.98
C ASN A 319 5.07 -36.65 -2.52
N ASN A 320 3.89 -36.23 -2.05
CA ASN A 320 2.59 -36.73 -2.50
C ASN A 320 2.04 -35.95 -3.70
N GLY A 321 2.83 -35.01 -4.23
CA GLY A 321 2.44 -34.11 -5.31
C GLY A 321 1.49 -32.99 -4.90
N ASN A 322 1.17 -32.86 -3.61
CA ASN A 322 0.35 -31.78 -3.09
C ASN A 322 1.20 -30.52 -2.88
N ILE A 323 0.57 -29.36 -2.95
CA ILE A 323 1.24 -28.09 -2.70
C ILE A 323 1.13 -27.72 -1.23
N GLU A 324 2.26 -27.40 -0.62
CA GLU A 324 2.36 -26.84 0.73
C GLU A 324 2.99 -25.45 0.68
N HIS A 325 2.62 -24.59 1.64
CA HIS A 325 3.25 -23.29 1.81
C HIS A 325 4.31 -23.37 2.91
N VAL A 326 5.56 -23.13 2.55
CA VAL A 326 6.71 -23.20 3.47
C VAL A 326 7.25 -21.81 3.69
N ALA A 327 7.47 -21.42 4.95
CA ALA A 327 8.17 -20.19 5.28
C ALA A 327 9.62 -20.26 4.76
N PHE A 328 10.03 -19.30 3.93
CA PHE A 328 11.42 -19.18 3.49
C PHE A 328 12.21 -18.26 4.42
N VAL A 329 11.57 -17.31 5.10
CA VAL A 329 12.19 -16.64 6.24
C VAL A 329 12.18 -17.61 7.44
N LYS A 330 13.31 -17.78 8.13
CA LYS A 330 13.49 -18.75 9.23
C LYS A 330 13.72 -18.05 10.56
N GLY A 331 13.31 -18.69 11.65
CA GLY A 331 13.45 -18.21 13.03
C GLY A 331 12.13 -17.75 13.64
N ASP A 332 12.20 -17.09 14.79
CA ASP A 332 11.03 -16.44 15.40
C ASP A 332 10.74 -15.13 14.67
N ILE A 333 9.74 -15.16 13.78
CA ILE A 333 9.40 -14.02 12.93
C ILE A 333 8.31 -13.21 13.63
N LYS A 334 8.74 -12.17 14.35
CA LYS A 334 7.83 -11.15 14.87
C LYS A 334 7.86 -9.94 13.94
N LEU A 335 6.84 -9.85 13.08
CA LEU A 335 6.66 -8.71 12.19
C LEU A 335 5.98 -7.55 12.93
N GLU A 336 6.44 -6.35 12.65
CA GLU A 336 5.80 -5.10 13.05
C GLU A 336 5.48 -4.24 11.81
N PRO A 337 4.38 -3.48 11.86
CA PRO A 337 4.02 -2.56 10.79
C PRO A 337 4.98 -1.36 10.70
N ILE A 338 5.28 -0.95 9.47
CA ILE A 338 5.95 0.31 9.18
C ILE A 338 4.85 1.33 8.88
N TYR A 339 4.83 2.43 9.62
CA TYR A 339 3.80 3.46 9.51
C TYR A 339 4.26 4.66 8.68
N ASP A 340 3.34 5.26 7.93
CA ASP A 340 3.57 6.58 7.34
C ASP A 340 3.45 7.66 8.42
N VAL A 341 4.59 8.01 9.02
CA VAL A 341 4.66 9.05 10.07
C VAL A 341 4.26 10.43 9.57
N ASN A 342 4.19 10.69 8.26
CA ASN A 342 3.75 11.97 7.73
C ASN A 342 2.23 12.06 7.65
N GLN A 343 1.53 10.92 7.64
CA GLN A 343 0.07 10.89 7.71
C GLN A 343 -0.46 10.82 9.14
N ARG A 344 0.39 10.74 10.16
CA ARG A 344 0.02 10.44 11.57
C ARG A 344 -1.03 11.35 12.23
N PHE A 345 -1.32 12.52 11.66
CA PHE A 345 -2.32 13.48 12.15
C PHE A 345 -3.45 13.77 11.15
N GLY A 346 -3.59 12.96 10.10
CA GLY A 346 -4.75 12.98 9.20
C GLY A 346 -6.08 12.84 9.96
N GLU A 347 -7.01 13.77 9.72
CA GLU A 347 -8.31 13.84 10.36
C GLU A 347 -9.13 12.58 10.07
N MET A 348 -9.85 12.12 11.10
CA MET A 348 -10.94 11.20 10.90
C MET A 348 -12.13 11.93 10.28
N ASP A 349 -12.73 11.33 9.24
CA ASP A 349 -14.10 11.72 8.86
C ASP A 349 -15.04 11.57 10.08
N GLU A 350 -16.17 12.30 10.07
CA GLU A 350 -17.16 12.30 11.17
C GLU A 350 -17.70 10.90 11.51
N VAL A 351 -17.53 9.93 10.61
CA VAL A 351 -17.98 8.54 10.77
C VAL A 351 -16.90 7.66 11.41
N GLY A 352 -15.74 8.24 11.75
CA GLY A 352 -14.58 7.52 12.34
C GLY A 352 -13.99 6.50 11.38
N SER A 353 -14.30 6.62 10.09
CA SER A 353 -14.12 5.54 9.15
C SER A 353 -12.73 5.51 8.56
N SER A 354 -11.96 6.60 8.53
CA SER A 354 -10.59 6.67 7.97
C SER A 354 -9.65 7.44 8.90
N GLY A 355 -8.46 6.94 9.23
CA GLY A 355 -7.51 7.68 10.06
C GLY A 355 -6.06 7.39 9.71
N ALA A 356 -5.27 8.44 9.52
CA ALA A 356 -3.81 8.57 9.70
C ALA A 356 -3.02 7.34 10.17
N TRP A 357 -3.39 6.87 11.35
CA TRP A 357 -2.73 5.81 12.09
C TRP A 357 -2.89 4.44 11.43
N GLN A 358 -3.85 4.29 10.50
CA GLN A 358 -4.11 3.06 9.75
C GLN A 358 -3.19 2.91 8.54
N HIS A 359 -2.42 3.94 8.16
CA HIS A 359 -1.58 3.90 6.96
C HIS A 359 -0.27 3.13 7.21
N VAL A 360 -0.31 1.84 6.89
CA VAL A 360 0.83 0.94 6.94
C VAL A 360 1.44 0.84 5.55
N VAL A 361 2.73 1.19 5.45
CA VAL A 361 3.49 1.23 4.19
C VAL A 361 4.35 -0.03 3.98
N GLY A 362 4.42 -0.90 4.99
CA GLY A 362 5.14 -2.16 4.88
C GLY A 362 5.16 -2.88 6.21
N LEU A 363 5.90 -3.97 6.25
CA LEU A 363 6.18 -4.68 7.49
C LEU A 363 7.69 -4.82 7.64
N GLN A 364 8.16 -4.93 8.86
CA GLN A 364 9.55 -5.27 9.12
C GLN A 364 9.65 -6.31 10.23
N LEU A 365 10.77 -7.03 10.27
CA LEU A 365 11.11 -7.82 11.45
C LEU A 365 11.45 -6.86 12.59
N GLU A 366 10.99 -7.14 13.80
CA GLU A 366 11.28 -6.35 15.00
C GLU A 366 12.80 -6.08 15.13
N GLY A 367 13.16 -4.81 15.38
CA GLY A 367 14.55 -4.36 15.47
C GLY A 367 15.22 -4.06 14.12
N SER A 368 14.51 -4.15 13.00
CA SER A 368 15.03 -3.72 11.70
C SER A 368 15.18 -2.20 11.63
N THR A 369 16.19 -1.72 10.91
CA THR A 369 16.47 -0.29 10.69
C THR A 369 16.40 0.04 9.19
N ALA A 370 16.80 1.27 8.82
CA ALA A 370 16.94 1.63 7.40
C ALA A 370 18.03 0.81 6.69
N THR A 371 19.13 0.48 7.39
CA THR A 371 20.34 -0.15 6.85
C THR A 371 20.49 -1.62 7.22
N GLU A 372 19.69 -2.13 8.15
CA GLU A 372 19.80 -3.50 8.67
C GLU A 372 18.43 -4.16 8.84
N GLY A 373 18.40 -5.49 8.88
CA GLY A 373 17.18 -6.25 9.15
C GLY A 373 16.40 -6.65 7.91
N ILE A 374 15.17 -7.13 8.12
CA ILE A 374 14.27 -7.58 7.05
C ILE A 374 13.09 -6.63 6.94
N THR A 375 12.80 -6.15 5.73
CA THR A 375 11.61 -5.36 5.43
C THR A 375 10.82 -6.01 4.31
N LEU A 376 9.49 -6.02 4.41
CA LEU A 376 8.55 -6.49 3.41
C LEU A 376 7.82 -5.28 2.83
N VAL A 377 7.69 -5.25 1.50
CA VAL A 377 7.06 -4.15 0.77
C VAL A 377 6.01 -4.65 -0.23
N GLY A 378 5.06 -3.79 -0.57
CA GLY A 378 3.98 -4.07 -1.51
C GLY A 378 3.22 -5.36 -1.16
N SER A 379 3.01 -6.22 -2.16
CA SER A 379 2.11 -7.36 -2.02
C SER A 379 2.61 -8.38 -1.00
N ALA A 380 3.93 -8.46 -0.83
CA ALA A 380 4.56 -9.34 0.14
C ALA A 380 4.18 -8.94 1.57
N ALA A 381 4.18 -7.64 1.88
CA ALA A 381 3.74 -7.11 3.17
C ALA A 381 2.26 -7.45 3.42
N MET A 382 1.39 -7.29 2.41
CA MET A 382 -0.02 -7.63 2.56
C MET A 382 -0.29 -9.11 2.82
N GLN A 383 0.47 -10.01 2.18
CA GLN A 383 0.32 -11.44 2.43
C GLN A 383 0.82 -11.82 3.83
N ALA A 384 1.92 -11.21 4.28
CA ALA A 384 2.52 -11.48 5.58
C ALA A 384 1.82 -10.78 6.76
N GLY A 385 1.02 -9.74 6.52
CA GLY A 385 0.36 -8.96 7.57
C GLY A 385 -0.79 -9.67 8.29
N ARG A 386 -1.22 -10.86 7.85
CA ARG A 386 -2.26 -11.63 8.54
C ARG A 386 -1.75 -12.03 9.93
N GLY A 387 -2.40 -11.57 11.01
CA GLY A 387 -1.97 -11.82 12.39
C GLY A 387 -0.96 -10.80 12.95
N VAL A 388 -0.54 -9.80 12.17
CA VAL A 388 0.28 -8.70 12.69
C VAL A 388 -0.61 -7.70 13.42
N THR A 389 -0.29 -7.43 14.69
CA THR A 389 -1.08 -6.51 15.50
C THR A 389 -0.78 -5.07 15.12
N HIS A 390 -1.83 -4.30 14.88
CA HIS A 390 -1.72 -2.86 14.65
C HIS A 390 -1.58 -2.12 16.00
N ASN A 391 -0.42 -1.51 16.27
CA ASN A 391 -0.11 -0.85 17.54
C ASN A 391 0.36 0.61 17.42
N TYR A 392 0.27 1.25 16.23
CA TYR A 392 0.78 2.61 16.00
C TYR A 392 0.43 3.60 17.10
N LEU A 393 -0.87 3.77 17.35
CA LEU A 393 -1.35 4.79 18.27
C LEU A 393 -0.89 4.53 19.70
N ASP A 394 -0.69 3.27 20.08
CA ASP A 394 -0.16 2.93 21.39
C ASP A 394 1.35 3.22 21.45
N SER A 395 2.11 2.81 20.43
CA SER A 395 3.56 3.05 20.34
C SER A 395 3.94 4.55 20.22
N GLU A 396 3.22 5.30 19.39
CA GLU A 396 3.40 6.75 19.23
C GLU A 396 3.07 7.47 20.54
N TYR A 397 2.00 7.07 21.21
CA TYR A 397 1.60 7.65 22.49
C TYR A 397 2.62 7.39 23.59
N GLU A 398 3.12 6.15 23.70
CA GLU A 398 4.22 5.81 24.62
C GLU A 398 5.48 6.63 24.34
N THR A 399 5.82 6.81 23.06
CA THR A 399 6.96 7.63 22.63
C THR A 399 6.77 9.10 22.99
N LEU A 400 5.59 9.66 22.76
CA LEU A 400 5.27 11.06 23.08
C LEU A 400 5.22 11.29 24.59
N ILE A 401 4.71 10.34 25.38
CA ILE A 401 4.79 10.39 26.84
C ILE A 401 6.25 10.40 27.31
N LYS A 402 7.08 9.52 26.77
CA LYS A 402 8.50 9.47 27.12
C LYS A 402 9.21 10.79 26.80
N LYS A 403 9.04 11.29 25.56
CA LYS A 403 9.63 12.56 25.12
C LYS A 403 9.15 13.76 25.93
N THR A 404 7.85 13.84 26.24
CA THR A 404 7.31 14.94 27.05
C THR A 404 7.74 14.86 28.52
N GLY A 405 7.86 13.65 29.07
CA GLY A 405 8.39 13.41 30.42
C GLY A 405 9.89 13.70 30.56
N GLU A 406 10.67 13.50 29.48
CA GLU A 406 12.11 13.84 29.42
C GLU A 406 12.37 15.35 29.31
N ILE A 407 11.36 16.14 28.90
CA ILE A 407 11.54 17.55 28.57
C ILE A 407 11.39 18.48 29.77
N THR A 408 10.41 18.27 30.66
CA THR A 408 10.35 19.03 31.93
C THR A 408 9.59 18.29 33.04
N THR A 409 10.13 18.30 34.27
CA THR A 409 9.49 17.76 35.49
C THR A 409 8.15 18.45 35.79
N GLU A 410 8.02 19.71 35.37
CA GLU A 410 6.89 20.61 35.60
C GLU A 410 5.70 20.25 34.71
N PHE A 411 5.94 19.84 33.46
CA PHE A 411 4.90 19.27 32.58
C PHE A 411 4.23 18.06 33.24
N LYS A 412 5.06 17.13 33.71
CA LYS A 412 4.59 15.91 34.38
C LYS A 412 3.75 16.24 35.62
N LYS A 413 4.21 17.17 36.49
CA LYS A 413 3.45 17.62 37.67
C LYS A 413 2.07 18.19 37.33
N VAL A 414 1.99 19.05 36.31
CA VAL A 414 0.71 19.67 35.89
C VAL A 414 -0.22 18.61 35.32
N ALA A 415 0.31 17.72 34.50
CA ALA A 415 -0.47 16.70 33.83
C ALA A 415 -0.94 15.59 34.79
N ASP A 416 -0.10 15.14 35.74
CA ASP A 416 -0.48 14.22 36.81
C ASP A 416 -1.62 14.78 37.69
N LYS A 417 -1.59 16.09 37.98
CA LYS A 417 -2.57 16.75 38.84
C LYS A 417 -3.92 17.00 38.16
N LYS A 418 -3.91 17.43 36.90
CA LYS A 418 -5.11 17.89 36.20
C LYS A 418 -5.71 16.85 35.26
N PHE A 419 -4.90 15.91 34.79
CA PHE A 419 -5.25 14.94 33.75
C PHE A 419 -4.59 13.57 34.01
N PRO A 420 -4.86 12.95 35.19
CA PRO A 420 -4.28 11.67 35.54
C PRO A 420 -4.56 10.61 34.46
N GLU A 421 -5.64 10.72 33.69
CA GLU A 421 -5.99 9.83 32.57
C GLU A 421 -4.98 9.81 31.41
N LEU A 422 -4.17 10.85 31.22
CA LEU A 422 -3.08 10.84 30.22
C LEU A 422 -1.94 9.89 30.66
N TYR A 423 -1.76 9.72 31.96
CA TYR A 423 -0.72 8.87 32.57
C TYR A 423 -1.29 7.62 33.23
N ASP A 424 -2.62 7.47 33.27
CA ASP A 424 -3.32 6.27 33.70
C ASP A 424 -3.18 5.22 32.60
N VAL A 425 -2.03 4.54 32.62
CA VAL A 425 -1.64 3.45 31.73
C VAL A 425 -2.56 2.21 31.90
N GLY A 426 -3.59 2.29 32.74
CA GLY A 426 -4.54 1.22 33.07
C GLY A 426 -5.41 0.69 31.93
N ALA A 427 -5.48 1.37 30.77
CA ALA A 427 -6.01 0.81 29.52
C ALA A 427 -4.85 0.57 28.54
N LYS A 428 -4.09 -0.51 28.77
CA LYS A 428 -2.78 -0.81 28.14
C LYS A 428 -2.74 -0.83 26.59
N LYS A 429 -3.89 -0.77 25.90
CA LYS A 429 -4.01 -0.66 24.44
C LYS A 429 -5.26 0.15 24.10
N PHE A 430 -5.27 0.91 23.00
CA PHE A 430 -6.47 1.65 22.58
C PHE A 430 -7.69 0.72 22.38
N THR A 431 -7.46 -0.54 21.99
CA THR A 431 -8.48 -1.59 21.85
C THR A 431 -9.16 -1.96 23.17
N GLY A 432 -8.59 -1.60 24.32
CA GLY A 432 -9.15 -1.80 25.66
C GLY A 432 -9.71 -0.52 26.31
N MET A 433 -9.71 0.62 25.60
CA MET A 433 -10.24 1.87 26.15
C MET A 433 -11.78 1.83 26.22
N GLN A 434 -12.34 2.20 27.38
CA GLN A 434 -13.77 2.45 27.52
C GLN A 434 -14.13 3.79 26.87
N SER A 435 -14.22 3.82 25.54
CA SER A 435 -14.46 5.05 24.75
C SER A 435 -15.63 5.90 25.26
N ASP A 436 -16.72 5.26 25.72
CA ASP A 436 -17.90 5.92 26.28
C ASP A 436 -17.62 6.69 27.60
N LYS A 437 -16.62 6.25 28.38
CA LYS A 437 -16.18 6.91 29.62
C LYS A 437 -15.33 8.16 29.34
N PHE A 438 -14.66 8.20 28.19
CA PHE A 438 -13.70 9.26 27.86
C PHE A 438 -14.29 10.34 26.95
N LEU A 439 -15.06 10.00 25.90
CA LEU A 439 -15.57 10.98 24.92
C LEU A 439 -16.90 11.66 25.31
N GLY A 440 -17.72 11.06 26.18
CA GLY A 440 -19.14 11.42 26.22
C GLY A 440 -19.82 11.13 24.86
N LYS A 441 -21.07 11.59 24.66
CA LYS A 441 -21.84 11.23 23.46
C LYS A 441 -21.42 11.97 22.16
N THR A 442 -20.63 13.05 22.23
CA THR A 442 -20.34 13.94 21.08
C THR A 442 -18.89 14.48 21.04
N ASP A 443 -18.37 14.74 19.83
CA ASP A 443 -17.00 15.24 19.55
C ASP A 443 -16.72 16.66 20.12
N GLU A 444 -17.77 17.43 20.41
CA GLU A 444 -17.74 18.83 20.86
C GLU A 444 -17.15 19.01 22.28
N VAL A 445 -17.35 18.01 23.16
CA VAL A 445 -16.85 18.00 24.54
C VAL A 445 -15.31 17.93 24.56
N TYR A 446 -14.72 17.27 23.56
CA TYR A 446 -13.27 17.03 23.51
C TYR A 446 -12.49 18.17 22.88
N GLY A 447 -13.02 18.84 21.85
CA GLY A 447 -12.43 20.07 21.33
C GLY A 447 -12.28 21.14 22.42
N THR A 448 -13.27 21.22 23.31
CA THR A 448 -13.28 22.11 24.47
C THR A 448 -12.22 21.69 25.51
N LYS A 449 -12.14 20.40 25.87
CA LYS A 449 -11.09 19.89 26.79
C LYS A 449 -9.66 20.02 26.23
N LYS A 450 -9.46 19.76 24.93
CA LYS A 450 -8.18 19.97 24.22
C LYS A 450 -7.73 21.43 24.30
N LYS A 451 -8.63 22.36 24.01
CA LYS A 451 -8.35 23.81 24.10
C LYS A 451 -7.98 24.22 25.52
N THR A 452 -8.69 23.71 26.53
CA THR A 452 -8.38 23.94 27.95
C THR A 452 -7.02 23.36 28.34
N TYR A 453 -6.65 22.17 27.84
CA TYR A 453 -5.35 21.53 28.07
C TYR A 453 -4.19 22.38 27.54
N ILE A 454 -4.25 22.74 26.26
CA ILE A 454 -3.20 23.52 25.58
C ILE A 454 -3.05 24.87 26.28
N THR A 455 -4.17 25.51 26.63
CA THR A 455 -4.17 26.81 27.32
C THR A 455 -3.55 26.72 28.72
N ALA A 456 -3.92 25.72 29.52
CA ALA A 456 -3.38 25.52 30.86
C ALA A 456 -1.87 25.22 30.84
N LEU A 457 -1.42 24.42 29.88
CA LEU A 457 -0.01 24.10 29.74
C LEU A 457 0.81 25.32 29.29
N MET A 458 0.33 26.04 28.28
CA MET A 458 0.97 27.25 27.80
C MET A 458 1.10 28.32 28.89
N THR A 459 0.11 28.38 29.79
CA THR A 459 0.14 29.30 30.93
C THR A 459 1.29 28.95 31.88
N GLU A 460 1.48 27.67 32.20
CA GLU A 460 2.57 27.21 33.08
C GLU A 460 3.96 27.34 32.44
N ILE A 461 4.09 26.98 31.16
CA ILE A 461 5.33 27.15 30.39
C ILE A 461 5.71 28.64 30.33
N ASN A 462 4.77 29.52 29.99
CA ASN A 462 5.01 30.97 29.94
C ASN A 462 5.32 31.55 31.32
N THR A 463 4.67 31.06 32.38
CA THR A 463 4.97 31.46 33.76
C THR A 463 6.40 31.06 34.14
N GLY A 464 6.81 29.85 33.81
CA GLY A 464 8.17 29.36 34.02
C GLY A 464 9.22 30.17 33.26
N ILE A 465 8.97 30.51 32.00
CA ILE A 465 9.86 31.36 31.18
C ILE A 465 9.96 32.77 31.76
N ASN A 466 8.81 33.40 32.03
CA ASN A 466 8.73 34.78 32.52
C ASN A 466 9.39 34.96 33.88
N ALA A 467 9.40 33.91 34.72
CA ALA A 467 10.10 33.92 36.01
C ALA A 467 11.63 33.99 35.87
N VAL A 468 12.20 33.69 34.70
CA VAL A 468 13.65 33.69 34.47
C VAL A 468 14.12 34.75 33.47
N ILE A 469 13.24 35.29 32.61
CA ILE A 469 13.58 36.32 31.61
C ILE A 469 14.27 37.55 32.22
N GLY A 470 13.94 37.95 33.46
CA GLY A 470 14.57 39.09 34.12
C GLY A 470 16.01 38.85 34.63
N LYS A 471 16.61 37.68 34.40
CA LYS A 471 17.89 37.26 34.99
C LYS A 471 18.88 36.66 33.97
N LEU A 472 18.57 36.69 32.69
CA LEU A 472 19.29 35.97 31.64
C LEU A 472 19.70 36.91 30.52
N ASP A 473 20.75 36.58 29.79
CA ASP A 473 21.11 37.29 28.57
C ASP A 473 20.24 36.90 27.37
N ASP A 474 20.33 37.66 26.28
CA ASP A 474 19.53 37.46 25.06
C ASP A 474 19.72 36.07 24.41
N THR A 475 20.88 35.44 24.61
CA THR A 475 21.18 34.11 24.08
C THR A 475 20.46 33.04 24.89
N GLU A 476 20.48 33.15 26.22
CA GLU A 476 19.73 32.27 27.12
C GLU A 476 18.21 32.42 26.98
N VAL A 477 17.72 33.63 26.72
CA VAL A 477 16.29 33.87 26.41
C VAL A 477 15.89 33.16 25.12
N SER A 478 16.71 33.24 24.06
CA SER A 478 16.47 32.56 22.78
C SER A 478 16.44 31.02 22.90
N ILE A 479 17.37 30.45 23.67
CA ILE A 479 17.41 29.00 23.95
C ILE A 479 16.15 28.56 24.72
N LYS A 480 15.75 29.31 25.75
CA LYS A 480 14.55 28.98 26.54
C LYS A 480 13.25 29.15 25.73
N LEU A 481 13.17 30.15 24.86
CA LEU A 481 12.02 30.34 23.97
C LEU A 481 11.91 29.20 22.95
N THR A 482 13.05 28.74 22.41
CA THR A 482 13.11 27.59 21.51
C THR A 482 12.67 26.30 22.21
N HIS A 483 13.16 26.07 23.43
CA HIS A 483 12.75 24.95 24.27
C HIS A 483 11.24 25.00 24.56
N ALA A 484 10.70 26.15 24.95
CA ALA A 484 9.28 26.32 25.21
C ALA A 484 8.38 26.01 24.00
N LYS A 485 8.77 26.47 22.80
CA LYS A 485 8.07 26.14 21.55
C LYS A 485 8.10 24.64 21.27
N GLN A 486 9.22 23.97 21.58
CA GLN A 486 9.33 22.52 21.45
C GLN A 486 8.43 21.79 22.45
N CYS A 487 8.35 22.24 23.70
CA CYS A 487 7.43 21.70 24.72
C CYS A 487 5.97 21.82 24.27
N GLN A 488 5.58 23.02 23.81
CA GLN A 488 4.23 23.28 23.31
C GLN A 488 3.87 22.31 22.18
N ARG A 489 4.75 22.18 21.18
CA ARG A 489 4.53 21.28 20.05
C ARG A 489 4.30 19.84 20.49
N LEU A 490 5.13 19.32 21.40
CA LEU A 490 5.02 17.93 21.84
C LEU A 490 3.76 17.66 22.67
N ALA A 491 3.31 18.65 23.43
CA ALA A 491 2.04 18.55 24.14
C ALA A 491 0.83 18.59 23.20
N ASP A 492 0.87 19.44 22.17
CA ASP A 492 -0.14 19.47 21.11
C ASP A 492 -0.23 18.10 20.40
N GLU A 493 0.93 17.50 20.07
CA GLU A 493 1.02 16.16 19.47
C GLU A 493 0.50 15.07 20.42
N LEU A 494 0.86 15.11 21.71
CA LEU A 494 0.39 14.13 22.71
C LEU A 494 -1.13 14.17 22.86
N CYS A 495 -1.70 15.37 23.02
CA CYS A 495 -3.14 15.52 23.15
C CYS A 495 -3.91 15.14 21.89
N HIS A 496 -3.38 15.48 20.72
CA HIS A 496 -3.96 15.05 19.46
C HIS A 496 -3.94 13.51 19.34
N THR A 497 -2.82 12.87 19.67
CA THR A 497 -2.67 11.41 19.62
C THR A 497 -3.62 10.71 20.59
N PHE A 498 -3.81 11.26 21.79
CA PHE A 498 -4.81 10.77 22.74
C PHE A 498 -6.23 10.78 22.16
N ILE A 499 -6.63 11.88 21.51
CA ILE A 499 -7.95 11.98 20.85
C ILE A 499 -8.11 10.90 19.79
N LEU A 500 -7.08 10.69 18.95
CA LEU A 500 -7.10 9.66 17.93
C LEU A 500 -7.27 8.25 18.54
N ARG A 501 -6.61 7.96 19.67
CA ARG A 501 -6.77 6.69 20.41
C ARG A 501 -8.21 6.46 20.85
N VAL A 502 -8.86 7.48 21.41
CA VAL A 502 -10.25 7.33 21.87
C VAL A 502 -11.22 7.16 20.69
N LYS A 503 -11.01 7.89 19.57
CA LYS A 503 -11.81 7.71 18.36
C LYS A 503 -11.61 6.31 17.75
N ALA A 504 -10.38 5.82 17.69
CA ALA A 504 -10.04 4.47 17.24
C ALA A 504 -10.73 3.38 18.07
N ALA A 505 -10.73 3.53 19.40
CA ALA A 505 -11.42 2.62 20.32
C ALA A 505 -12.94 2.57 20.09
N ARG A 506 -13.56 3.72 19.79
CA ARG A 506 -14.98 3.80 19.45
C ARG A 506 -15.31 3.07 18.14
N TYR A 507 -14.51 3.31 17.10
CA TYR A 507 -14.65 2.61 15.81
C TYR A 507 -14.51 1.08 15.99
N TYR A 508 -13.52 0.65 16.76
CA TYR A 508 -13.31 -0.77 17.07
C TYR A 508 -14.54 -1.41 17.70
N LYS A 509 -15.13 -0.77 18.72
CA LYS A 509 -16.36 -1.22 19.38
C LYS A 509 -17.58 -1.26 18.44
N MET A 510 -17.67 -0.33 17.49
CA MET A 510 -18.73 -0.34 16.46
C MET A 510 -18.56 -1.54 15.51
N MET A 511 -17.34 -1.87 15.12
CA MET A 511 -17.04 -3.00 14.24
C MET A 511 -17.30 -4.35 14.91
N GLU A 512 -16.97 -4.51 16.20
CA GLU A 512 -17.28 -5.72 16.98
C GLU A 512 -18.79 -6.02 17.06
N ASN A 513 -19.61 -4.97 17.11
CA ASN A 513 -21.07 -5.09 17.14
C ASN A 513 -21.70 -5.32 15.77
N SER A 514 -20.93 -5.15 14.69
CA SER A 514 -21.38 -5.49 13.33
C SER A 514 -21.22 -7.00 13.12
N SER A 515 -22.13 -7.64 12.37
CA SER A 515 -22.15 -9.08 12.13
C SER A 515 -20.95 -9.65 11.34
N ALA A 516 -19.92 -8.83 11.06
CA ALA A 516 -18.67 -9.23 10.42
C ALA A 516 -17.72 -9.91 11.43
N LYS A 517 -17.95 -11.20 11.69
CA LYS A 517 -17.21 -12.05 12.66
C LYS A 517 -15.72 -12.36 12.34
N SER A 518 -14.94 -11.44 11.78
CA SER A 518 -13.47 -11.64 11.74
C SER A 518 -12.80 -10.67 12.70
N SER A 519 -11.80 -11.15 13.45
CA SER A 519 -10.98 -10.39 14.40
C SER A 519 -10.70 -8.96 13.88
N ALA A 520 -11.29 -7.97 14.54
CA ALA A 520 -11.20 -6.56 14.17
C ALA A 520 -9.77 -6.02 13.99
N PRO A 521 -8.71 -6.49 14.70
CA PRO A 521 -7.34 -6.03 14.48
C PRO A 521 -6.77 -6.42 13.10
N ASP A 522 -7.03 -7.65 12.63
CA ASP A 522 -6.56 -8.14 11.33
C ASP A 522 -7.26 -7.41 10.18
N GLN A 523 -8.54 -7.11 10.35
CA GLN A 523 -9.27 -6.28 9.40
C GLN A 523 -8.73 -4.86 9.35
N MET A 524 -8.30 -4.28 10.48
CA MET A 524 -7.79 -2.91 10.51
C MET A 524 -6.42 -2.78 9.84
N LEU A 525 -5.51 -3.72 10.07
CA LEU A 525 -4.24 -3.73 9.35
C LEU A 525 -4.45 -4.00 7.86
N SER A 526 -5.31 -4.97 7.52
CA SER A 526 -5.67 -5.24 6.12
C SER A 526 -6.36 -4.05 5.47
N THR A 527 -7.23 -3.33 6.20
CA THR A 527 -7.94 -2.14 5.72
C THR A 527 -7.01 -0.94 5.61
N GLY A 528 -6.09 -0.80 6.54
CA GLY A 528 -5.00 0.17 6.51
C GLY A 528 -4.11 0.00 5.29
N LEU A 529 -3.59 -1.22 5.10
CA LEU A 529 -2.87 -1.63 3.89
C LEU A 529 -3.69 -1.51 2.59
N LYS A 530 -5.04 -1.44 2.67
CA LYS A 530 -5.96 -1.20 1.55
C LYS A 530 -6.34 0.27 1.36
N ARG A 531 -6.07 1.15 2.33
CA ARG A 531 -6.47 2.58 2.29
C ARG A 531 -5.38 3.49 1.80
N THR A 532 -4.18 2.97 1.74
CA THR A 532 -3.01 3.55 1.09
C THR A 532 -3.12 3.56 -0.43
N LEU A 533 -4.31 3.24 -0.98
CA LEU A 533 -4.58 3.08 -2.40
C LEU A 533 -5.29 4.32 -2.97
N PRO A 534 -4.97 4.74 -4.19
CA PRO A 534 -5.90 5.42 -5.07
C PRO A 534 -7.07 4.47 -5.30
N GLU A 535 -8.29 5.00 -5.36
CA GLU A 535 -9.43 4.20 -5.82
C GLU A 535 -9.26 3.71 -7.28
N THR A 536 -8.20 4.14 -7.97
CA THR A 536 -7.84 3.81 -9.36
C THR A 536 -7.01 2.56 -9.54
N VAL A 537 -6.27 2.09 -8.54
CA VAL A 537 -5.38 0.93 -8.72
C VAL A 537 -6.15 -0.36 -8.44
N SER A 538 -6.27 -1.20 -9.46
CA SER A 538 -7.11 -2.41 -9.43
C SER A 538 -6.60 -3.50 -8.48
N ASP A 539 -5.33 -3.42 -8.12
CA ASP A 539 -4.67 -4.40 -7.26
C ASP A 539 -4.12 -3.73 -6.00
N ASN A 540 -4.90 -3.88 -4.92
CA ASN A 540 -4.59 -3.43 -3.56
C ASN A 540 -3.20 -3.87 -3.08
N ARG A 541 -2.60 -4.86 -3.73
CA ARG A 541 -1.36 -5.51 -3.30
C ARG A 541 -0.10 -4.69 -3.65
N LEU A 542 -0.11 -3.81 -4.64
CA LEU A 542 1.15 -3.28 -5.21
C LEU A 542 1.78 -2.06 -4.50
N ILE A 543 1.10 -1.41 -3.54
CA ILE A 543 1.37 0.00 -3.23
C ILE A 543 2.20 0.30 -1.97
N GLY A 544 2.27 -0.59 -0.97
CA GLY A 544 2.96 -0.27 0.30
C GLY A 544 4.39 0.30 0.13
N GLY A 545 5.17 -0.25 -0.81
CA GLY A 545 6.53 0.23 -1.09
C GLY A 545 6.60 1.71 -1.51
N ILE A 546 5.60 2.22 -2.22
CA ILE A 546 5.55 3.60 -2.75
C ILE A 546 5.36 4.62 -1.64
N GLN A 547 4.46 4.36 -0.70
CA GLN A 547 4.18 5.35 0.33
C GLN A 547 5.32 5.53 1.33
N ARG A 548 6.04 4.44 1.68
CA ARG A 548 7.27 4.55 2.48
C ARG A 548 8.27 5.49 1.81
N ASN A 549 8.30 5.40 0.49
CA ASN A 549 9.26 6.05 -0.36
C ASN A 549 8.91 7.52 -0.62
N ILE A 550 7.65 7.82 -0.94
CA ILE A 550 7.09 9.18 -0.97
C ILE A 550 7.28 9.83 0.40
N ALA A 551 7.02 9.12 1.51
CA ALA A 551 7.21 9.64 2.85
C ALA A 551 8.69 9.97 3.17
N ALA A 552 9.63 9.13 2.73
CA ALA A 552 11.06 9.35 2.90
C ALA A 552 11.59 10.51 2.03
N VAL A 553 11.18 10.59 0.76
CA VAL A 553 11.54 11.68 -0.16
C VAL A 553 10.97 13.01 0.33
N ASN A 554 9.72 13.03 0.81
CA ASN A 554 9.11 14.24 1.38
C ASN A 554 9.79 14.75 2.66
N GLN A 555 10.33 13.86 3.50
CA GLN A 555 11.12 14.26 4.67
C GLN A 555 12.41 14.97 4.26
N HIS A 556 12.94 14.68 3.07
CA HIS A 556 14.20 15.23 2.58
C HIS A 556 14.02 16.60 1.89
N HIS A 557 12.98 16.78 1.07
CA HIS A 557 12.86 17.98 0.21
C HIS A 557 12.16 19.18 0.86
N ASN A 558 11.12 18.99 1.70
CA ASN A 558 10.53 20.10 2.47
C ASN A 558 9.58 19.62 3.59
N ILE A 559 10.09 19.54 4.83
CA ILE A 559 9.34 19.12 6.03
C ILE A 559 8.04 19.93 6.26
N GLN A 560 7.93 21.16 5.76
CA GLN A 560 6.80 22.04 6.04
C GLN A 560 5.55 21.75 5.19
N HIS A 561 5.68 21.13 4.00
CA HIS A 561 4.56 20.97 3.08
C HIS A 561 3.50 19.93 3.53
N ILE A 562 3.85 19.00 4.43
CA ILE A 562 2.97 17.87 4.81
C ILE A 562 2.54 17.93 6.29
N ARG A 563 3.01 18.93 7.05
CA ARG A 563 2.70 19.03 8.48
C ARG A 563 1.53 19.99 8.73
N THR A 564 0.31 19.58 8.42
CA THR A 564 -0.86 20.24 9.02
C THR A 564 -1.32 19.43 10.23
N LEU A 565 -1.39 20.08 11.40
CA LEU A 565 -1.96 19.56 12.66
C LEU A 565 -3.47 19.25 12.57
N GLN A 566 -4.08 19.56 11.41
CA GLN A 566 -5.48 19.39 11.01
C GLN A 566 -5.55 18.50 9.75
N GLY A 567 -4.58 17.59 9.59
CA GLY A 567 -4.19 16.95 8.34
C GLY A 567 -5.34 16.41 7.49
N ILE A 568 -5.34 16.71 6.19
CA ILE A 568 -6.18 15.97 5.25
C ILE A 568 -5.56 14.56 5.13
N ASN A 569 -6.37 13.51 5.31
CA ASN A 569 -5.93 12.14 4.99
C ASN A 569 -5.61 12.09 3.50
N PHE A 570 -4.32 12.14 3.16
CA PHE A 570 -3.90 12.08 1.76
C PHE A 570 -4.04 10.64 1.24
N LEU A 571 -5.00 10.40 0.35
CA LEU A 571 -4.96 9.22 -0.53
C LEU A 571 -3.65 9.28 -1.38
N GLU A 572 -3.11 8.15 -1.87
CA GLU A 572 -1.82 8.10 -2.61
C GLU A 572 -1.74 9.15 -3.75
N ASP A 573 -2.86 9.41 -4.43
CA ASP A 573 -2.95 10.47 -5.44
C ASP A 573 -2.65 11.87 -4.89
N GLN A 574 -3.12 12.16 -3.68
CA GLN A 574 -2.87 13.45 -3.02
C GLN A 574 -1.43 13.55 -2.52
N GLN A 575 -0.84 12.45 -2.02
CA GLN A 575 0.57 12.45 -1.63
C GLN A 575 1.51 12.62 -2.83
N THR A 576 1.19 11.96 -3.95
CA THR A 576 1.93 12.09 -5.20
C THR A 576 1.81 13.51 -5.75
N LEU A 577 0.61 14.10 -5.73
CA LEU A 577 0.40 15.50 -6.10
C LEU A 577 1.15 16.47 -5.17
N ALA A 578 1.11 16.24 -3.87
CA ALA A 578 1.82 17.06 -2.89
C ALA A 578 3.34 16.99 -3.10
N LEU A 579 3.90 15.80 -3.36
CA LEU A 579 5.31 15.61 -3.68
C LEU A 579 5.67 16.30 -5.01
N TYR A 580 4.86 16.14 -6.05
CA TYR A 580 5.05 16.84 -7.32
C TYR A 580 5.07 18.36 -7.13
N ILE A 581 4.13 18.91 -6.36
CA ILE A 581 4.10 20.33 -6.01
C ILE A 581 5.36 20.75 -5.26
N ALA A 582 5.75 19.98 -4.24
CA ALA A 582 6.94 20.29 -3.44
C ALA A 582 8.23 20.27 -4.27
N VAL A 583 8.35 19.37 -5.25
CA VAL A 583 9.55 19.22 -6.08
C VAL A 583 9.62 20.27 -7.18
N HIS A 584 8.52 20.49 -7.92
CA HIS A 584 8.53 21.36 -9.11
C HIS A 584 8.11 22.80 -8.84
N TYR A 585 7.40 23.04 -7.75
CA TYR A 585 6.82 24.34 -7.39
C TYR A 585 7.18 24.70 -5.93
N PRO A 586 8.48 24.73 -5.58
CA PRO A 586 8.94 24.78 -4.19
C PRO A 586 8.61 26.09 -3.47
N ASN A 587 8.21 27.14 -4.20
CA ASN A 587 7.91 28.45 -3.60
C ASN A 587 6.43 28.59 -3.20
N ILE A 588 5.58 27.59 -3.49
CA ILE A 588 4.20 27.56 -3.02
C ILE A 588 4.20 27.27 -1.52
N GLU A 589 3.55 28.13 -0.72
CA GLU A 589 3.42 27.92 0.73
C GLU A 589 2.69 26.61 1.04
N ALA A 590 3.16 25.86 2.05
CA ALA A 590 2.61 24.59 2.51
C ALA A 590 1.07 24.56 2.60
N LYS A 591 0.47 25.59 3.23
CA LYS A 591 -0.99 25.67 3.38
C LYS A 591 -1.68 25.74 2.01
N ARG A 592 -1.15 26.58 1.11
CA ARG A 592 -1.69 26.76 -0.23
C ARG A 592 -1.49 25.53 -1.11
N ALA A 593 -0.33 24.87 -1.01
CA ALA A 593 -0.07 23.60 -1.68
C ALA A 593 -1.13 22.55 -1.30
N ASN A 594 -1.45 22.44 0.00
CA ASN A 594 -2.48 21.50 0.48
C ASN A 594 -3.89 21.85 -0.02
N GLU A 595 -4.24 23.14 -0.07
CA GLU A 595 -5.50 23.60 -0.68
C GLU A 595 -5.56 23.23 -2.17
N LEU A 596 -4.49 23.47 -2.92
CA LEU A 596 -4.40 23.13 -4.34
C LEU A 596 -4.56 21.63 -4.58
N VAL A 597 -3.90 20.78 -3.77
CA VAL A 597 -4.08 19.31 -3.82
C VAL A 597 -5.56 18.93 -3.60
N ALA A 598 -6.22 19.53 -2.61
CA ALA A 598 -7.63 19.27 -2.33
C ALA A 598 -8.56 19.72 -3.46
N GLU A 599 -8.30 20.89 -4.04
CA GLU A 599 -9.04 21.42 -5.19
C GLU A 599 -8.87 20.52 -6.43
N ILE A 600 -7.63 20.10 -6.72
CA ILE A 600 -7.29 19.14 -7.77
C ILE A 600 -8.13 17.87 -7.56
N VAL A 601 -8.04 17.22 -6.40
CA VAL A 601 -8.79 15.98 -6.17
C VAL A 601 -10.31 16.17 -6.25
N LYS A 602 -10.86 17.26 -5.72
CA LYS A 602 -12.30 17.55 -5.80
C LYS A 602 -12.78 17.75 -7.23
N SER A 603 -11.94 18.29 -8.11
CA SER A 603 -12.31 18.52 -9.51
C SER A 603 -12.44 17.24 -10.35
N ARG A 604 -12.00 16.09 -9.82
CA ARG A 604 -12.23 14.76 -10.41
C ARG A 604 -13.69 14.37 -10.21
N LYS A 605 -14.56 14.72 -11.17
CA LYS A 605 -16.01 14.47 -11.14
C LYS A 605 -16.35 12.97 -11.27
N GLY A 606 -16.02 12.15 -10.28
CA GLY A 606 -16.33 10.71 -10.28
C GLY A 606 -15.57 9.89 -11.32
N GLU A 607 -14.76 10.52 -12.16
CA GLU A 607 -13.71 9.88 -12.92
C GLU A 607 -12.64 9.47 -11.91
N LEU A 608 -12.72 8.22 -11.47
CA LEU A 608 -11.73 7.63 -10.58
C LEU A 608 -10.32 7.91 -11.14
N ARG A 609 -10.15 7.88 -12.47
CA ARG A 609 -8.90 7.59 -13.18
C ARG A 609 -8.02 8.79 -13.55
N GLY A 610 -8.14 9.94 -12.89
CA GLY A 610 -7.28 11.10 -13.09
C GLY A 610 -7.89 12.22 -13.96
N PHE A 611 -7.05 12.94 -14.70
CA PHE A 611 -7.35 14.10 -15.54
C PHE A 611 -7.00 13.85 -17.01
N SER A 612 -7.78 14.43 -17.91
CA SER A 612 -7.40 14.56 -19.33
C SER A 612 -6.13 15.41 -19.50
N GLU A 613 -5.42 15.24 -20.61
CA GLU A 613 -4.21 16.03 -20.92
C GLU A 613 -4.45 17.56 -20.86
N ILE A 614 -5.66 18.00 -21.22
CA ILE A 614 -6.09 19.40 -21.12
C ILE A 614 -6.18 19.84 -19.66
N GLN A 615 -6.91 19.09 -18.83
CA GLN A 615 -7.03 19.39 -17.41
C GLN A 615 -5.68 19.37 -16.69
N ILE A 616 -4.76 18.50 -17.10
CA ILE A 616 -3.38 18.52 -16.57
C ILE A 616 -2.69 19.83 -16.92
N SER A 617 -2.77 20.27 -18.18
CA SER A 617 -2.17 21.51 -18.63
C SER A 617 -2.73 22.74 -17.89
N ASP A 618 -4.03 22.76 -17.64
CA ASP A 618 -4.69 23.82 -16.87
C ASP A 618 -4.17 23.86 -15.42
N TRP A 619 -3.98 22.69 -14.80
CA TRP A 619 -3.45 22.59 -13.45
C TRP A 619 -1.97 22.99 -13.36
N ASP A 620 -1.13 22.57 -14.31
CA ASP A 620 0.28 22.96 -14.34
C ASP A 620 0.43 24.49 -14.48
N ALA A 621 -0.32 25.12 -15.40
CA ALA A 621 -0.31 26.58 -15.57
C ALA A 621 -0.70 27.33 -14.28
N ARG A 622 -1.67 26.77 -13.54
CA ARG A 622 -2.09 27.33 -12.25
C ARG A 622 -1.02 27.17 -11.16
N LEU A 623 -0.34 26.02 -11.11
CA LEU A 623 0.76 25.79 -10.18
C LEU A 623 1.95 26.71 -10.47
N GLU A 624 2.29 26.93 -11.74
CA GLU A 624 3.33 27.89 -12.16
C GLU A 624 3.01 29.32 -11.70
N GLU A 625 1.74 29.73 -11.81
CA GLU A 625 1.32 31.07 -11.37
C GLU A 625 1.47 31.25 -9.85
N GLU A 626 1.07 30.26 -9.06
CA GLU A 626 1.17 30.29 -7.59
C GLU A 626 2.63 30.27 -7.13
N ASP A 627 3.47 29.44 -7.75
CA ASP A 627 4.91 29.41 -7.47
C ASP A 627 5.59 30.76 -7.78
N ARG A 628 5.20 31.40 -8.89
CA ARG A 628 5.69 32.76 -9.24
C ARG A 628 5.28 33.81 -8.20
N LYS A 629 4.06 33.73 -7.65
CA LYS A 629 3.61 34.61 -6.54
C LYS A 629 4.49 34.40 -5.30
N GLY A 630 4.78 33.15 -4.96
CA GLY A 630 5.69 32.80 -3.85
C GLY A 630 7.09 33.39 -4.01
N ARG A 631 7.70 33.23 -5.20
CA ARG A 631 9.01 33.83 -5.53
C ARG A 631 9.04 35.34 -5.35
N THR A 632 7.98 36.01 -5.79
CA THR A 632 7.87 37.46 -5.71
C THR A 632 7.78 37.92 -4.25
N ALA A 633 7.00 37.24 -3.42
CA ALA A 633 6.88 37.53 -1.99
C ALA A 633 8.20 37.34 -1.22
N LEU A 634 8.94 36.26 -1.51
CA LEU A 634 10.29 36.02 -0.97
C LEU A 634 11.28 37.11 -1.39
N GLY A 635 11.24 37.53 -2.66
CA GLY A 635 12.08 38.62 -3.17
C GLY A 635 11.78 39.98 -2.52
N TYR A 636 10.52 40.27 -2.20
CA TYR A 636 10.14 41.46 -1.43
C TYR A 636 10.58 41.36 0.04
N ALA A 637 10.39 40.22 0.70
CA ALA A 637 10.83 40.01 2.08
C ALA A 637 12.36 40.15 2.21
N TYR A 638 13.12 39.57 1.29
CA TYR A 638 14.59 39.66 1.27
C TYR A 638 15.07 41.10 1.06
N ASN A 639 14.46 41.86 0.14
CA ASN A 639 14.79 43.26 -0.07
C ASN A 639 14.40 44.17 1.10
N THR A 640 13.38 43.80 1.88
CA THR A 640 12.91 44.60 3.01
C THR A 640 13.73 44.34 4.27
N TYR A 641 14.20 43.10 4.48
CA TYR A 641 14.96 42.71 5.69
C TYR A 641 16.48 42.85 5.58
N PHE A 642 17.06 42.87 4.37
CA PHE A 642 18.53 42.99 4.20
C PHE A 642 19.00 44.36 3.68
N LYS A 643 18.07 45.28 3.35
CA LYS A 643 18.40 46.68 3.04
C LYS A 643 18.09 47.65 4.20
N GLN A 644 17.54 47.15 5.30
CA GLN A 644 17.54 47.81 6.61
C GLN A 644 18.70 47.25 7.42
#